data_AF-A0A812UWQ2-F1
#
_entry.id   AF-A0A812UWQ2-F1
#
_cell.length_a   1.000
_cell.length_b   1.000
_cell.length_c   1.000
_cell.angle_alpha   90.00
_cell.angle_beta   90.00
_cell.angle_gamma   90.00
#
_symmetry.space_group_name_H-M   'P 1'
#
loop_
_entity.id
_entity.type
_entity.pdbx_description
1 polymer ?
#
loop_
_entity_poly.entity_id
_entity_poly.type
_entity_poly.pdbx_seq_one_letter_code
_entity_poly.pdbx_strand_id
1 'polypeptide(L)'
;MGPSKQMLEWPPEDQDETDRIQLLGQLAFDLTDAIGRDGWCCIHMNDDALVRDAAISEARALSNFASPRAELMSDYFGEDGTGKMATFQDSARNSDAAWALSELDAELTALCKVLAPLSTQALGFTCAGRRKGMVWMPFADSEESSRLRPQPLTEEDADAGVLDNHLQFIQRRRLCFMRWIANDGGVLELLPRPDQSAYKAMTLPIVQNRLLVFRSDLFSFSYKPIGKDSVALMTWILDTGSQAERQTAKGFFGVDDALQHSEALGIFVGPPMPTGYRMHIMAMHAHVPGGAQDLDGFECMLTSGVDGFIHIPATRFDTEIYCCPEGEKLPGQSYVRHAAMMSDQEITCFDNNFFGIREDEVKMMAPNQRLILEDGYACLRKAGFDRKSLVGRSTAAFLGDTGCDWDPFWQIKVLENPLNPGRPVPWGNCEGNHLTYGGVSKAVSAGRLSHIFGLRGGSTNIDTACSASLVGVSTAVQAMRRAGGGQVKAVADKHNLDALCMGINMLTSPYAFIGLCGPSMLAAKGRCFTFDVSAEGYARGDGFGAVYIKPSDNDEDYLKQLCCLMGAYVNQDGRSATLTAPNGMAQQACIRESMREAMVAASQITIAECHGTGTALGDPIEVGALRGVMEPRDTPLLTTSAKSNIGHTEACAGMIGLIKCVSMVSRSTADPNCHLNSLNPHLDVEGFPSVFETESVETRLNSNYAGVSSFGFSGTNARADVWSQCKSGPRKASSQLDISKADQVHMRCPVTLGLIEARTGEPVTESFKKRRGYKADVLRDEWAPYDISSQVYTGGFRFRRATLQEEGLDLDLESSELYIVGSWSGWTKMERMERKGSGRFVAPVILGEARYEMFRLCIDMDRSMEIYPIIKDASSKIWIEGPDAKSGGRYWLIDGREQEMPSGTLCEVDFQWHPEIKSISWKQVGAAIDDSLAEPFLHSYSLIGSFTSGQFQEMQSVHSGMWEGGFRLGVSGEEDFQIARDGDSNQMIYPAKNGACRTTVPVRGPDSLGHGKFWRIHGMPNEDMKVILEVVEGHVKMTVASEIRGDKTWESEDSWSRHSYFAYASWSGWVPVQMVADPSEPGVFRAYGRMRGTFSPQYNAFVEQFYVIIDEDFNQSLYPELGNAQPFEFIVEGPGSNRSAACWLIRSSKPDSRFEVVVDLTADDRRRRVFWTWFEDARFLES
;
A
#
# COMPACT_ATOMS: atom_id res chain seq x y z
N MET A 1 11.84 -33.63 -36.16
CA MET A 1 12.00 -32.17 -36.37
C MET A 1 13.38 -31.82 -35.84
N GLY A 2 14.23 -31.15 -36.62
CA GLY A 2 15.63 -30.93 -36.24
C GLY A 2 15.81 -29.97 -35.05
N PRO A 3 16.96 -30.00 -34.36
CA PRO A 3 17.25 -29.20 -33.16
C PRO A 3 17.30 -27.68 -33.38
N SER A 4 17.15 -27.19 -34.62
CA SER A 4 17.31 -25.77 -34.95
C SER A 4 16.15 -24.86 -34.53
N LYS A 5 15.00 -25.40 -34.08
CA LYS A 5 13.86 -24.62 -33.58
C LYS A 5 13.83 -24.46 -32.05
N GLN A 6 14.77 -25.07 -31.34
CA GLN A 6 14.82 -25.14 -29.87
C GLN A 6 16.16 -24.65 -29.31
N MET A 7 16.93 -23.94 -30.13
CA MET A 7 18.20 -23.33 -29.76
C MET A 7 18.02 -21.82 -29.81
N LEU A 8 18.05 -21.18 -28.64
CA LEU A 8 18.04 -19.72 -28.50
C LEU A 8 19.47 -19.21 -28.36
N GLU A 9 19.70 -17.94 -28.66
CA GLU A 9 21.01 -17.30 -28.50
C GLU A 9 20.99 -16.33 -27.32
N TRP A 10 22.06 -16.37 -26.51
CA TRP A 10 22.26 -15.41 -25.43
C TRP A 10 22.66 -14.04 -26.02
N PRO A 11 22.07 -12.92 -25.56
CA PRO A 11 22.41 -11.60 -26.06
C PRO A 11 23.92 -11.30 -25.89
N PRO A 12 24.61 -10.75 -26.91
CA PRO A 12 26.02 -10.38 -26.81
C PRO A 12 26.23 -9.21 -25.83
N GLU A 13 27.38 -9.18 -25.16
CA GLU A 13 27.69 -8.18 -24.13
C GLU A 13 28.00 -6.78 -24.68
N ASP A 14 28.42 -6.68 -25.94
CA ASP A 14 28.89 -5.44 -26.58
C ASP A 14 27.77 -4.48 -27.04
N GLN A 15 26.51 -4.70 -26.63
CA GLN A 15 25.36 -3.86 -27.02
C GLN A 15 25.01 -2.81 -25.96
N ASP A 16 24.39 -1.71 -26.40
CA ASP A 16 23.86 -0.66 -25.53
C ASP A 16 22.90 -1.26 -24.48
N GLU A 17 22.95 -0.74 -23.25
CA GLU A 17 22.24 -1.28 -22.08
C GLU A 17 20.72 -1.34 -22.29
N THR A 18 20.18 -0.37 -23.03
CA THR A 18 18.76 -0.31 -23.39
C THR A 18 18.37 -1.43 -24.38
N ASP A 19 19.21 -1.73 -25.36
CA ASP A 19 18.99 -2.79 -26.35
C ASP A 19 19.17 -4.18 -25.73
N ARG A 20 20.13 -4.33 -24.80
CA ARG A 20 20.37 -5.57 -24.06
C ARG A 20 19.17 -5.97 -23.19
N ILE A 21 18.52 -5.01 -22.53
CA ILE A 21 17.30 -5.26 -21.74
C ILE A 21 16.15 -5.75 -22.63
N GLN A 22 15.96 -5.16 -23.82
CA GLN A 22 14.94 -5.61 -24.78
C GLN A 22 15.23 -7.03 -25.28
N LEU A 23 16.48 -7.33 -25.63
CA LEU A 23 16.88 -8.67 -26.08
C LEU A 23 16.73 -9.73 -24.98
N LEU A 24 17.03 -9.41 -23.71
CA LEU A 24 16.79 -10.30 -22.59
C LEU A 24 15.30 -10.54 -22.35
N GLY A 25 14.46 -9.51 -22.51
CA GLY A 25 13.00 -9.65 -22.46
C GLY A 25 12.46 -10.56 -23.56
N GLN A 26 12.96 -10.42 -24.79
CA GLN A 26 12.60 -11.29 -25.91
C GLN A 26 13.08 -12.74 -25.68
N LEU A 27 14.31 -12.93 -25.21
CA LEU A 27 14.83 -14.24 -24.84
C LEU A 27 13.97 -14.91 -23.78
N ALA A 28 13.53 -14.18 -22.76
CA ALA A 28 12.66 -14.73 -21.71
C ALA A 28 11.28 -15.12 -22.23
N PHE A 29 10.73 -14.36 -23.18
CA PHE A 29 9.48 -14.72 -23.86
C PHE A 29 9.65 -16.01 -24.68
N ASP A 30 10.66 -16.08 -25.54
CA ASP A 30 10.92 -17.25 -26.39
C ASP A 30 11.27 -18.50 -25.55
N LEU A 31 11.98 -18.30 -24.43
CA LEU A 31 12.32 -19.34 -23.48
C LEU A 31 11.09 -19.87 -22.74
N THR A 32 10.18 -19.01 -22.28
CA THR A 32 8.95 -19.44 -21.63
C THR A 32 7.99 -20.14 -22.59
N ASP A 33 7.89 -19.70 -23.85
CA ASP A 33 7.11 -20.39 -24.90
C ASP A 33 7.68 -21.79 -25.19
N ALA A 34 9.00 -21.89 -25.39
CA ALA A 34 9.67 -23.17 -25.66
C ALA A 34 9.52 -24.16 -24.50
N ILE A 35 9.74 -23.71 -23.25
CA ILE A 35 9.57 -24.55 -22.05
C ILE A 35 8.10 -24.91 -21.84
N GLY A 36 7.16 -23.99 -22.06
CA GLY A 36 5.72 -24.25 -21.93
C GLY A 36 5.24 -25.33 -22.89
N ARG A 37 5.72 -25.29 -24.14
CA ARG A 37 5.34 -26.26 -25.18
C ARG A 37 6.04 -27.61 -25.03
N ASP A 38 7.36 -27.61 -24.91
CA ASP A 38 8.19 -28.81 -25.05
C ASP A 38 8.74 -29.31 -23.69
N GLY A 39 8.64 -28.50 -22.64
CA GLY A 39 9.13 -28.79 -21.29
C GLY A 39 10.63 -28.56 -21.10
N TRP A 40 11.37 -28.16 -22.13
CA TRP A 40 12.80 -27.84 -22.09
C TRP A 40 13.20 -26.92 -23.26
N CYS A 41 14.36 -26.27 -23.12
CA CYS A 41 14.97 -25.43 -24.15
C CYS A 41 16.49 -25.38 -23.97
N CYS A 42 17.24 -25.25 -25.07
CA CYS A 42 18.69 -25.05 -25.04
C CYS A 42 19.03 -23.62 -25.47
N ILE A 43 19.97 -23.01 -24.75
CA ILE A 43 20.46 -21.66 -25.03
C ILE A 43 21.96 -21.77 -25.33
N HIS A 44 22.39 -21.17 -26.44
CA HIS A 44 23.80 -20.99 -26.75
C HIS A 44 24.32 -19.76 -26.02
N MET A 45 25.30 -19.97 -25.14
CA MET A 45 25.90 -18.91 -24.33
C MET A 45 27.08 -18.29 -25.08
N ASN A 46 27.17 -16.95 -25.07
CA ASN A 46 28.20 -16.18 -25.76
C ASN A 46 29.33 -15.79 -24.78
N ASP A 47 30.07 -16.79 -24.30
CA ASP A 47 31.08 -16.58 -23.25
C ASP A 47 32.43 -16.18 -23.87
N ASP A 48 33.11 -15.18 -23.28
CA ASP A 48 34.52 -14.92 -23.56
C ASP A 48 35.34 -16.16 -23.17
N ALA A 49 36.21 -16.61 -24.09
CA ALA A 49 37.12 -17.74 -23.86
C ALA A 49 38.00 -17.54 -22.62
N LEU A 50 38.37 -16.29 -22.29
CA LEU A 50 39.17 -15.96 -21.10
C LEU A 50 38.40 -16.18 -19.80
N VAL A 51 37.15 -15.68 -19.72
CA VAL A 51 36.27 -15.87 -18.55
C VAL A 51 36.00 -17.37 -18.35
N ARG A 52 35.75 -18.08 -19.44
CA ARG A 52 35.51 -19.53 -19.41
C ARG A 52 36.72 -20.32 -18.89
N ASP A 53 37.92 -20.05 -19.40
CA ASP A 53 39.12 -20.76 -18.98
C ASP A 53 39.48 -20.43 -17.51
N ALA A 54 39.22 -19.20 -17.06
CA ALA A 54 39.30 -18.81 -15.65
C ALA A 54 38.29 -19.59 -14.79
N ALA A 55 37.02 -19.66 -15.20
CA ALA A 55 35.98 -20.39 -14.48
C ALA A 55 36.29 -21.89 -14.34
N ILE A 56 36.90 -22.50 -15.35
CA ILE A 56 37.36 -23.91 -15.30
C ILE A 56 38.49 -24.08 -14.27
N SER A 57 39.45 -23.15 -14.25
CA SER A 57 40.54 -23.16 -13.28
C SER A 57 40.03 -22.97 -11.85
N GLU A 58 39.07 -22.06 -11.66
CA GLU A 58 38.40 -21.82 -10.38
C GLU A 58 37.61 -23.04 -9.91
N ALA A 59 36.84 -23.69 -10.78
CA ALA A 59 36.08 -24.89 -10.46
C ALA A 59 36.98 -26.01 -9.93
N ARG A 60 38.17 -26.17 -10.52
CA ARG A 60 39.18 -27.14 -10.10
C ARG A 60 39.83 -26.81 -8.76
N ALA A 61 39.87 -25.53 -8.38
CA ALA A 61 40.49 -25.07 -7.14
C ALA A 61 39.56 -25.14 -5.91
N LEU A 62 38.26 -25.41 -6.10
CA LEU A 62 37.31 -25.54 -5.00
C LEU A 62 37.68 -26.70 -4.07
N SER A 63 37.70 -26.43 -2.76
CA SER A 63 38.13 -27.40 -1.73
C SER A 63 36.96 -28.09 -1.02
N ASN A 64 35.73 -27.61 -1.20
CA ASN A 64 34.52 -28.03 -0.49
C ASN A 64 33.67 -29.06 -1.24
N PHE A 65 34.29 -29.89 -2.08
CA PHE A 65 33.58 -30.94 -2.80
C PHE A 65 33.03 -32.02 -1.84
N ALA A 66 31.74 -32.33 -2.01
CA ALA A 66 31.04 -33.38 -1.30
C ALA A 66 30.13 -34.16 -2.28
N SER A 67 29.70 -35.34 -1.85
CA SER A 67 28.63 -36.09 -2.52
C SER A 67 27.36 -36.00 -1.67
N PRO A 68 26.17 -35.81 -2.28
CA PRO A 68 24.91 -35.97 -1.57
C PRO A 68 24.83 -37.33 -0.86
N ARG A 69 23.99 -37.42 0.18
CA ARG A 69 23.66 -38.70 0.80
C ARG A 69 23.09 -39.66 -0.26
N ALA A 70 23.33 -40.95 -0.09
CA ALA A 70 23.04 -41.98 -1.09
C ALA A 70 21.58 -41.94 -1.59
N GLU A 71 20.63 -41.66 -0.69
CA GLU A 71 19.19 -41.56 -0.95
C GLU A 71 18.80 -40.32 -1.76
N LEU A 72 19.61 -39.25 -1.72
CA LEU A 72 19.33 -37.95 -2.34
C LEU A 72 20.03 -37.77 -3.69
N MET A 73 20.95 -38.68 -4.05
CA MET A 73 21.83 -38.51 -5.21
C MET A 73 21.10 -38.34 -6.54
N SER A 74 20.07 -39.15 -6.78
CA SER A 74 19.33 -39.15 -8.06
C SER A 74 18.70 -37.78 -8.35
N ASP A 75 18.37 -37.03 -7.31
CA ASP A 75 17.74 -35.71 -7.43
C ASP A 75 18.71 -34.59 -7.82
N TYR A 76 20.00 -34.74 -7.49
CA TYR A 76 21.04 -33.76 -7.79
C TYR A 76 21.89 -34.15 -9.01
N PHE A 77 22.20 -35.44 -9.18
CA PHE A 77 23.10 -35.94 -10.23
C PHE A 77 22.37 -36.67 -11.36
N GLY A 78 21.07 -36.90 -11.22
CA GLY A 78 20.28 -37.67 -12.17
C GLY A 78 20.45 -39.18 -11.99
N GLU A 79 19.70 -39.94 -12.78
CA GLU A 79 19.74 -41.40 -12.79
C GLU A 79 21.11 -41.89 -13.26
N ASP A 80 21.73 -42.74 -12.45
CA ASP A 80 23.11 -43.25 -12.61
C ASP A 80 24.21 -42.17 -12.60
N GLY A 81 23.92 -40.97 -12.12
CA GLY A 81 24.88 -39.87 -12.05
C GLY A 81 25.97 -40.12 -11.01
N THR A 82 27.24 -40.02 -11.42
CA THR A 82 28.40 -40.15 -10.53
C THR A 82 29.32 -38.94 -10.63
N GLY A 83 29.66 -38.34 -9.50
CA GLY A 83 30.57 -37.21 -9.46
C GLY A 83 30.62 -36.58 -8.08
N LYS A 84 31.23 -35.41 -8.02
CA LYS A 84 31.33 -34.57 -6.83
C LYS A 84 30.71 -33.22 -7.11
N MET A 85 30.12 -32.61 -6.08
CA MET A 85 29.57 -31.28 -6.17
C MET A 85 30.18 -30.34 -5.13
N ALA A 86 30.35 -29.09 -5.53
CA ALA A 86 30.69 -28.00 -4.63
C ALA A 86 29.59 -26.94 -4.75
N THR A 87 29.02 -26.52 -3.62
CA THR A 87 28.12 -25.37 -3.55
C THR A 87 28.94 -24.12 -3.30
N PHE A 88 28.56 -22.98 -3.88
CA PHE A 88 29.21 -21.71 -3.56
C PHE A 88 29.08 -21.38 -2.07
N GLN A 89 30.22 -21.20 -1.38
CA GLN A 89 30.26 -20.65 -0.02
C GLN A 89 30.39 -19.13 -0.13
N ASP A 90 29.69 -18.39 0.74
CA ASP A 90 29.71 -16.91 0.76
C ASP A 90 31.11 -16.32 1.12
N SER A 91 32.12 -17.16 1.34
CA SER A 91 33.46 -16.82 1.83
C SER A 91 34.52 -16.59 0.74
N ALA A 92 34.23 -16.79 -0.55
CA ALA A 92 35.24 -16.80 -1.61
C ALA A 92 35.26 -15.57 -2.54
N ARG A 93 34.75 -14.41 -2.11
CA ARG A 93 34.91 -13.14 -2.86
C ARG A 93 36.21 -12.38 -2.57
N ASN A 94 37.07 -12.94 -1.72
CA ASN A 94 38.28 -12.28 -1.20
C ASN A 94 39.59 -12.75 -1.85
N SER A 95 39.55 -13.35 -3.03
CA SER A 95 40.75 -13.60 -3.84
C SER A 95 40.58 -12.97 -5.22
N ASP A 96 41.61 -12.27 -5.70
CA ASP A 96 41.74 -11.71 -7.05
C ASP A 96 41.60 -12.77 -8.19
N ALA A 97 41.24 -14.01 -7.85
CA ALA A 97 41.27 -15.19 -8.69
C ALA A 97 39.94 -15.98 -8.71
N ALA A 98 38.84 -15.48 -8.11
CA ALA A 98 37.56 -16.20 -8.00
C ALA A 98 36.32 -15.40 -8.49
N TRP A 99 36.45 -14.71 -9.63
CA TRP A 99 35.38 -13.86 -10.17
C TRP A 99 34.56 -14.54 -11.27
N ALA A 100 35.17 -15.43 -12.06
CA ALA A 100 34.58 -15.93 -13.29
C ALA A 100 33.40 -16.89 -13.02
N LEU A 101 33.51 -17.84 -12.09
CA LEU A 101 32.38 -18.71 -11.75
C LEU A 101 31.20 -17.96 -11.12
N SER A 102 31.48 -16.93 -10.32
CA SER A 102 30.43 -16.11 -9.70
C SER A 102 29.70 -15.27 -10.75
N GLU A 103 30.39 -14.80 -11.78
CA GLU A 103 29.81 -14.09 -12.91
C GLU A 103 28.89 -15.02 -13.72
N LEU A 104 29.35 -16.24 -14.04
CA LEU A 104 28.53 -17.23 -14.74
C LEU A 104 27.28 -17.63 -13.94
N ASP A 105 27.34 -17.64 -12.60
CA ASP A 105 26.18 -17.90 -11.72
C ASP A 105 25.25 -16.69 -11.58
N ALA A 106 25.78 -15.47 -11.70
CA ALA A 106 24.99 -14.24 -11.74
C ALA A 106 24.13 -14.17 -13.01
N GLU A 107 24.63 -14.63 -14.16
CA GLU A 107 23.84 -14.73 -15.40
C GLU A 107 22.62 -15.65 -15.24
N LEU A 108 22.77 -16.79 -14.55
CA LEU A 108 21.64 -17.68 -14.24
C LEU A 108 20.62 -17.02 -13.31
N THR A 109 21.10 -16.15 -12.41
CA THR A 109 20.25 -15.34 -11.53
C THR A 109 19.50 -14.25 -12.31
N ALA A 110 20.16 -13.57 -13.25
CA ALA A 110 19.54 -12.60 -14.13
C ALA A 110 18.44 -13.26 -14.98
N LEU A 111 18.71 -14.41 -15.59
CA LEU A 111 17.71 -15.17 -16.34
C LEU A 111 16.49 -15.54 -15.48
N CYS A 112 16.70 -15.94 -14.23
CA CYS A 112 15.61 -16.21 -13.29
C CYS A 112 14.74 -14.96 -13.03
N LYS A 113 15.36 -13.79 -12.86
CA LYS A 113 14.64 -12.53 -12.63
C LYS A 113 13.77 -12.15 -13.83
N VAL A 114 14.27 -12.34 -15.06
CA VAL A 114 13.51 -12.02 -16.28
C VAL A 114 12.40 -13.06 -16.55
N LEU A 115 12.58 -14.32 -16.14
CA LEU A 115 11.55 -15.36 -16.26
C LEU A 115 10.41 -15.22 -15.25
N ALA A 116 10.67 -14.66 -14.06
CA ALA A 116 9.69 -14.63 -12.96
C ALA A 116 8.34 -13.98 -13.33
N PRO A 117 8.28 -12.81 -14.00
CA PRO A 117 7.01 -12.18 -14.38
C PRO A 117 6.17 -12.99 -15.36
N LEU A 118 6.80 -13.80 -16.21
CA LEU A 118 6.14 -14.58 -17.26
C LEU A 118 5.76 -15.99 -16.81
N SER A 119 6.41 -16.50 -15.75
CA SER A 119 6.33 -17.89 -15.32
C SER A 119 4.92 -18.37 -14.97
N THR A 120 4.12 -17.58 -14.25
CA THR A 120 2.77 -17.97 -13.81
C THR A 120 1.83 -18.21 -14.99
N GLN A 121 1.81 -17.30 -15.96
CA GLN A 121 0.92 -17.38 -17.12
C GLN A 121 1.41 -18.40 -18.16
N ALA A 122 2.73 -18.47 -18.40
CA ALA A 122 3.28 -19.30 -19.47
C ALA A 122 3.62 -20.73 -19.04
N LEU A 123 4.02 -20.95 -17.78
CA LEU A 123 4.53 -22.26 -17.30
C LEU A 123 3.59 -22.95 -16.28
N GLY A 124 2.61 -22.21 -15.73
CA GLY A 124 1.63 -22.72 -14.78
C GLY A 124 2.10 -22.80 -13.32
N PHE A 125 3.22 -22.16 -12.99
CA PHE A 125 3.75 -22.02 -11.62
C PHE A 125 4.53 -20.71 -11.49
N THR A 126 4.73 -20.21 -10.27
CA THR A 126 5.45 -18.96 -10.04
C THR A 126 6.90 -19.24 -9.66
N CYS A 127 7.84 -18.77 -10.47
CA CYS A 127 9.26 -18.78 -10.13
C CYS A 127 9.53 -17.80 -8.97
N ALA A 128 9.70 -18.30 -7.74
CA ALA A 128 9.82 -17.46 -6.54
C ALA A 128 11.13 -17.62 -5.77
N GLY A 129 12.02 -18.50 -6.22
CA GLY A 129 13.34 -18.63 -5.61
C GLY A 129 14.28 -19.48 -6.46
N ARG A 130 15.58 -19.29 -6.26
CA ARG A 130 16.64 -20.05 -6.91
C ARG A 130 17.55 -20.66 -5.84
N ARG A 131 17.96 -21.93 -6.00
CA ARG A 131 19.02 -22.53 -5.17
C ARG A 131 20.38 -21.94 -5.58
N LYS A 132 21.31 -21.79 -4.62
CA LYS A 132 22.69 -21.40 -4.94
C LYS A 132 23.24 -22.31 -6.04
N GLY A 133 24.02 -21.73 -6.95
CA GLY A 133 24.69 -22.49 -7.99
C GLY A 133 25.52 -23.64 -7.40
N MET A 134 25.58 -24.72 -8.15
CA MET A 134 26.31 -25.92 -7.77
C MET A 134 27.23 -26.30 -8.92
N VAL A 135 28.53 -26.38 -8.62
CA VAL A 135 29.52 -26.86 -9.56
C VAL A 135 29.58 -28.38 -9.45
N TRP A 136 29.36 -29.07 -10.56
CA TRP A 136 29.47 -30.51 -10.69
C TRP A 136 30.72 -30.87 -11.50
N MET A 137 31.46 -31.88 -11.03
CA MET A 137 32.64 -32.43 -11.71
C MET A 137 32.71 -33.96 -11.54
N PRO A 138 33.34 -34.70 -12.48
CA PRO A 138 33.67 -36.10 -12.28
C PRO A 138 34.76 -36.26 -11.20
N PHE A 139 34.87 -37.46 -10.62
CA PHE A 139 35.98 -37.80 -9.74
C PHE A 139 37.29 -37.85 -10.55
N ALA A 140 38.38 -37.31 -9.99
CA ALA A 140 39.68 -37.30 -10.66
C ALA A 140 40.27 -38.72 -10.79
N ASP A 141 40.10 -39.52 -9.73
CA ASP A 141 40.60 -40.89 -9.61
C ASP A 141 39.73 -41.75 -8.66
N SER A 142 40.09 -43.03 -8.56
CA SER A 142 39.41 -44.01 -7.70
C SER A 142 39.59 -43.75 -6.20
N GLU A 143 40.64 -43.03 -5.80
CA GLU A 143 40.92 -42.70 -4.40
C GLU A 143 39.99 -41.57 -3.93
N GLU A 144 39.82 -40.53 -4.74
CA GLU A 144 38.87 -39.45 -4.51
C GLU A 144 37.43 -39.97 -4.49
N SER A 145 37.09 -40.85 -5.44
CA SER A 145 35.77 -41.52 -5.46
C SER A 145 35.51 -42.35 -4.19
N SER A 146 36.55 -42.96 -3.61
CA SER A 146 36.45 -43.71 -2.36
C SER A 146 36.29 -42.79 -1.14
N ARG A 147 36.99 -41.65 -1.12
CA ARG A 147 36.94 -40.65 -0.03
C ARG A 147 35.59 -39.93 0.03
N LEU A 148 35.06 -39.52 -1.12
CA LEU A 148 33.79 -38.80 -1.24
C LEU A 148 32.62 -39.75 -1.49
N ARG A 149 32.74 -41.01 -1.08
CA ARG A 149 31.70 -42.01 -1.31
C ARG A 149 30.39 -41.57 -0.63
N PRO A 150 29.26 -41.57 -1.35
CA PRO A 150 27.96 -41.25 -0.80
C PRO A 150 27.66 -42.12 0.42
N GLN A 151 27.42 -41.47 1.56
CA GLN A 151 27.03 -42.15 2.79
C GLN A 151 25.50 -42.17 2.91
N PRO A 152 24.92 -43.20 3.54
CA PRO A 152 23.48 -43.20 3.84
C PRO A 152 23.13 -42.09 4.83
N LEU A 153 21.87 -41.68 4.86
CA LEU A 153 21.33 -40.78 5.87
C LEU A 153 21.51 -41.35 7.28
N THR A 154 21.93 -40.51 8.22
CA THR A 154 22.04 -40.87 9.65
C THR A 154 20.88 -40.32 10.48
N GLU A 155 20.71 -40.79 11.72
CA GLU A 155 19.73 -40.19 12.66
C GLU A 155 20.07 -38.72 12.97
N GLU A 156 21.36 -38.36 13.07
CA GLU A 156 21.79 -36.97 13.24
C GLU A 156 21.39 -36.08 12.04
N ASP A 157 21.41 -36.61 10.81
CA ASP A 157 20.93 -35.87 9.63
C ASP A 157 19.41 -35.65 9.69
N ALA A 158 18.67 -36.61 10.24
CA ALA A 158 17.22 -36.49 10.44
C ALA A 158 16.90 -35.45 11.51
N ASP A 159 17.62 -35.46 12.65
CA ASP A 159 17.49 -34.46 13.71
C ASP A 159 17.91 -33.06 13.23
N ALA A 160 18.89 -32.97 12.33
CA ALA A 160 19.28 -31.72 11.67
C ALA A 160 18.34 -31.30 10.52
N GLY A 161 17.26 -32.06 10.28
CA GLY A 161 16.23 -31.75 9.27
C GLY A 161 16.71 -31.87 7.83
N VAL A 162 17.79 -32.60 7.54
CA VAL A 162 18.35 -32.75 6.18
C VAL A 162 17.34 -33.38 5.23
N LEU A 163 16.64 -34.42 5.69
CA LEU A 163 15.61 -35.10 4.90
C LEU A 163 14.41 -34.19 4.64
N ASP A 164 13.94 -33.46 5.65
CA ASP A 164 12.79 -32.55 5.53
C ASP A 164 13.11 -31.38 4.58
N ASN A 165 14.31 -30.80 4.71
CA ASN A 165 14.81 -29.77 3.81
C ASN A 165 14.90 -30.27 2.36
N HIS A 166 15.32 -31.51 2.16
CA HIS A 166 15.35 -32.14 0.84
C HIS A 166 13.95 -32.37 0.29
N LEU A 167 13.02 -32.91 1.08
CA LEU A 167 11.64 -33.14 0.66
C LEU A 167 10.96 -31.83 0.24
N GLN A 168 11.15 -30.75 1.00
CA GLN A 168 10.67 -29.43 0.62
C GLN A 168 11.29 -28.94 -0.70
N PHE A 169 12.59 -29.18 -0.90
CA PHE A 169 13.25 -28.87 -2.17
C PHE A 169 12.62 -29.65 -3.34
N ILE A 170 12.37 -30.94 -3.19
CA ILE A 170 11.75 -31.78 -4.23
C ILE A 170 10.33 -31.34 -4.56
N GLN A 171 9.55 -30.99 -3.54
CA GLN A 171 8.17 -30.52 -3.72
C GLN A 171 8.11 -29.17 -4.45
N ARG A 172 9.10 -28.31 -4.23
CA ARG A 172 9.09 -26.94 -4.75
C ARG A 172 9.85 -26.78 -6.06
N ARG A 173 10.82 -27.63 -6.40
CA ARG A 173 11.57 -27.45 -7.65
C ARG A 173 10.65 -27.59 -8.87
N ARG A 174 10.82 -26.69 -9.84
CA ARG A 174 10.07 -26.68 -11.09
C ARG A 174 11.01 -26.65 -12.29
N LEU A 175 12.00 -25.75 -12.31
CA LEU A 175 13.01 -25.72 -13.37
C LEU A 175 14.38 -26.15 -12.86
N CYS A 176 15.15 -26.81 -13.73
CA CYS A 176 16.57 -27.04 -13.55
C CYS A 176 17.33 -26.37 -14.69
N PHE A 177 18.36 -25.59 -14.34
CA PHE A 177 19.28 -24.97 -15.27
C PHE A 177 20.60 -25.73 -15.15
N MET A 178 21.12 -26.21 -16.28
CA MET A 178 22.39 -26.91 -16.37
C MET A 178 23.23 -26.29 -17.47
N ARG A 179 24.28 -25.56 -17.09
CA ARG A 179 25.25 -24.95 -17.99
C ARG A 179 26.51 -25.80 -18.08
N TRP A 180 26.97 -26.11 -19.29
CA TRP A 180 28.22 -26.83 -19.50
C TRP A 180 29.36 -25.87 -19.86
N ILE A 181 30.23 -25.62 -18.88
CA ILE A 181 31.36 -24.67 -18.99
C ILE A 181 32.54 -25.35 -19.70
N ALA A 182 32.81 -26.62 -19.36
CA ALA A 182 33.78 -27.48 -20.03
C ALA A 182 33.22 -28.90 -20.16
N ASN A 183 33.49 -29.56 -21.29
CA ASN A 183 33.21 -30.98 -21.49
C ASN A 183 33.93 -31.48 -22.75
N ASP A 184 34.28 -32.76 -22.78
CA ASP A 184 34.82 -33.43 -23.97
C ASP A 184 33.70 -34.17 -24.76
N GLY A 185 32.46 -33.70 -24.61
CA GLY A 185 31.25 -34.31 -25.15
C GLY A 185 30.56 -35.26 -24.16
N GLY A 186 29.68 -36.11 -24.70
CA GLY A 186 28.86 -37.05 -23.93
C GLY A 186 27.37 -36.83 -24.19
N VAL A 187 26.55 -37.42 -23.34
CA VAL A 187 25.10 -37.49 -23.53
C VAL A 187 24.36 -37.12 -22.25
N LEU A 188 23.36 -36.26 -22.39
CA LEU A 188 22.34 -36.05 -21.37
C LEU A 188 21.01 -36.59 -21.88
N GLU A 189 20.37 -37.46 -21.10
CA GLU A 189 19.04 -37.98 -21.39
C GLU A 189 18.02 -37.32 -20.47
N LEU A 190 16.99 -36.68 -21.02
CA LEU A 190 15.81 -36.24 -20.28
C LEU A 190 14.78 -37.37 -20.30
N LEU A 191 14.42 -37.85 -19.12
CA LEU A 191 13.53 -38.99 -18.91
C LEU A 191 12.22 -38.47 -18.31
N PRO A 192 11.07 -38.58 -19.01
CA PRO A 192 9.78 -38.21 -18.45
C PRO A 192 9.53 -38.95 -17.13
N ARG A 193 9.04 -38.25 -16.12
CA ARG A 193 8.65 -38.90 -14.86
C ARG A 193 7.47 -39.86 -15.08
N PRO A 194 7.30 -40.89 -14.23
CA PRO A 194 6.31 -41.95 -14.44
C PRO A 194 4.86 -41.48 -14.61
N ASP A 195 4.53 -40.33 -14.04
CA ASP A 195 3.22 -39.66 -14.08
C ASP A 195 2.98 -38.83 -15.35
N GLN A 196 4.01 -38.59 -16.17
CA GLN A 196 4.00 -37.66 -17.31
C GLN A 196 4.03 -38.38 -18.67
N SER A 197 3.04 -39.25 -18.92
CA SER A 197 2.95 -40.09 -20.13
C SER A 197 2.84 -39.33 -21.47
N ALA A 198 2.57 -38.02 -21.43
CA ALA A 198 2.48 -37.16 -22.61
C ALA A 198 3.86 -36.82 -23.25
N TYR A 199 4.95 -36.92 -22.48
CA TYR A 199 6.29 -36.57 -22.93
C TYR A 199 7.11 -37.81 -23.31
N LYS A 200 8.08 -37.66 -24.23
CA LYS A 200 8.97 -38.73 -24.67
C LYS A 200 10.39 -38.51 -24.16
N ALA A 201 11.09 -39.60 -23.87
CA ALA A 201 12.51 -39.56 -23.54
C ALA A 201 13.31 -38.93 -24.68
N MET A 202 14.31 -38.14 -24.30
CA MET A 202 15.10 -37.35 -25.24
C MET A 202 16.57 -37.45 -24.91
N THR A 203 17.38 -37.58 -25.95
CA THR A 203 18.83 -37.65 -25.85
C THR A 203 19.43 -36.37 -26.45
N LEU A 204 20.13 -35.59 -25.63
CA LEU A 204 20.77 -34.34 -26.00
C LEU A 204 22.31 -34.51 -25.95
N PRO A 205 23.05 -34.02 -26.97
CA PRO A 205 24.50 -34.00 -26.90
C PRO A 205 24.94 -32.94 -25.87
N ILE A 206 25.90 -33.31 -25.02
CA ILE A 206 26.57 -32.36 -24.14
C ILE A 206 27.54 -31.57 -25.02
N VAL A 207 27.35 -30.25 -25.09
CA VAL A 207 28.16 -29.35 -25.91
C VAL A 207 28.57 -28.16 -25.05
N GLN A 208 29.82 -27.74 -25.17
CA GLN A 208 30.35 -26.58 -24.46
C GLN A 208 29.58 -25.29 -24.78
N ASN A 209 29.52 -24.35 -23.83
CA ASN A 209 28.82 -23.07 -23.93
C ASN A 209 27.33 -23.23 -24.27
N ARG A 210 26.70 -24.22 -23.64
CA ARG A 210 25.24 -24.35 -23.68
C ARG A 210 24.67 -24.39 -22.29
N LEU A 211 23.53 -23.73 -22.15
CA LEU A 211 22.66 -23.78 -21.01
C LEU A 211 21.41 -24.56 -21.40
N LEU A 212 21.19 -25.70 -20.76
CA LEU A 212 19.95 -26.44 -20.82
C LEU A 212 19.03 -25.96 -19.70
N VAL A 213 17.80 -25.61 -20.07
CA VAL A 213 16.72 -25.33 -19.12
C VAL A 213 15.62 -26.36 -19.32
N PHE A 214 15.20 -27.05 -18.26
CA PHE A 214 14.11 -28.02 -18.35
C PHE A 214 13.25 -28.05 -17.10
N ARG A 215 12.00 -28.50 -17.28
CA ARG A 215 11.04 -28.74 -16.20
C ARG A 215 11.42 -29.98 -15.40
N SER A 216 12.05 -29.76 -14.25
CA SER A 216 12.47 -30.81 -13.30
C SER A 216 11.32 -31.54 -12.63
N ASP A 217 10.12 -30.95 -12.68
CA ASP A 217 8.85 -31.57 -12.27
C ASP A 217 8.27 -32.49 -13.37
N LEU A 218 8.65 -32.29 -14.64
CA LEU A 218 8.22 -33.16 -15.74
C LEU A 218 9.26 -34.23 -16.10
N PHE A 219 10.54 -33.89 -16.00
CA PHE A 219 11.66 -34.74 -16.39
C PHE A 219 12.60 -35.02 -15.22
N SER A 220 12.96 -36.29 -15.09
CA SER A 220 14.24 -36.73 -14.53
C SER A 220 15.32 -36.60 -15.61
N PHE A 221 16.60 -36.75 -15.25
CA PHE A 221 17.68 -36.72 -16.23
C PHE A 221 18.75 -37.76 -15.91
N SER A 222 19.49 -38.20 -16.91
CA SER A 222 20.74 -38.96 -16.76
C SER A 222 21.86 -38.18 -17.44
N TYR A 223 22.91 -37.85 -16.70
CA TYR A 223 24.01 -37.01 -17.19
C TYR A 223 25.31 -37.82 -17.25
N LYS A 224 25.79 -38.10 -18.47
CA LYS A 224 26.97 -38.94 -18.74
C LYS A 224 27.99 -38.19 -19.61
N PRO A 225 28.81 -37.30 -19.01
CA PRO A 225 29.85 -36.61 -19.74
C PRO A 225 31.03 -37.53 -20.07
N ILE A 226 31.72 -37.19 -21.16
CA ILE A 226 32.98 -37.80 -21.57
C ILE A 226 34.12 -36.89 -21.11
N GLY A 227 35.21 -37.50 -20.66
CA GLY A 227 36.40 -36.76 -20.22
C GLY A 227 36.41 -36.46 -18.73
N LYS A 228 37.61 -36.38 -18.16
CA LYS A 228 37.83 -36.11 -16.73
C LYS A 228 37.75 -34.62 -16.37
N ASP A 229 37.68 -33.77 -17.38
CA ASP A 229 37.75 -32.31 -17.24
C ASP A 229 36.39 -31.61 -17.42
N SER A 230 35.29 -32.37 -17.36
CA SER A 230 33.95 -31.81 -17.48
C SER A 230 33.55 -30.99 -16.27
N VAL A 231 33.05 -29.78 -16.51
CA VAL A 231 32.56 -28.84 -15.49
C VAL A 231 31.17 -28.37 -15.89
N ALA A 232 30.20 -28.66 -15.03
CA ALA A 232 28.81 -28.20 -15.20
C ALA A 232 28.40 -27.32 -14.02
N LEU A 233 27.71 -26.22 -14.31
CA LEU A 233 27.09 -25.35 -13.32
C LEU A 233 25.58 -25.58 -13.33
N MET A 234 25.05 -25.98 -12.18
CA MET A 234 23.65 -26.37 -12.01
C MET A 234 22.93 -25.51 -10.98
N THR A 235 21.66 -25.23 -11.22
CA THR A 235 20.77 -24.59 -10.24
C THR A 235 19.33 -25.03 -10.47
N TRP A 236 18.47 -24.79 -9.48
CA TRP A 236 17.04 -25.09 -9.55
C TRP A 236 16.22 -23.86 -9.19
N ILE A 237 15.11 -23.68 -9.92
CA ILE A 237 14.09 -22.67 -9.64
C ILE A 237 12.93 -23.33 -8.90
N LEU A 238 12.50 -22.69 -7.83
CA LEU A 238 11.50 -23.18 -6.88
C LEU A 238 10.17 -22.40 -7.00
N ASP A 239 9.08 -23.13 -6.78
CA ASP A 239 7.70 -22.68 -6.68
C ASP A 239 7.37 -22.11 -5.28
N THR A 240 6.32 -21.31 -5.20
CA THR A 240 5.78 -20.75 -3.94
C THR A 240 4.97 -21.75 -3.12
N GLY A 241 4.54 -22.86 -3.73
CA GLY A 241 3.71 -23.91 -3.11
C GLY A 241 2.23 -23.52 -2.98
N SER A 242 1.33 -24.51 -2.95
CA SER A 242 -0.11 -24.26 -2.86
C SER A 242 -0.53 -23.78 -1.46
N GLN A 243 -1.54 -22.90 -1.37
CA GLN A 243 -2.11 -22.45 -0.08
C GLN A 243 -2.65 -23.62 0.78
N ALA A 244 -3.02 -24.75 0.17
CA ALA A 244 -3.59 -25.91 0.85
C ALA A 244 -2.55 -26.72 1.64
N GLU A 245 -1.30 -26.81 1.16
CA GLU A 245 -0.25 -27.58 1.83
C GLU A 245 0.33 -26.88 3.08
N ARG A 246 0.10 -25.56 3.22
CA ARG A 246 0.39 -24.83 4.47
C ARG A 246 -0.51 -25.27 5.64
N GLN A 247 -1.59 -26.02 5.39
CA GLN A 247 -2.47 -26.52 6.44
C GLN A 247 -2.11 -27.93 6.95
N THR A 248 -1.44 -28.76 6.17
CA THR A 248 -1.13 -30.16 6.56
C THR A 248 0.17 -30.32 7.35
N ALA A 249 1.06 -29.32 7.35
CA ALA A 249 2.19 -29.25 8.28
C ALA A 249 1.79 -28.90 9.74
N LYS A 250 0.49 -28.73 10.02
CA LYS A 250 -0.06 -28.39 11.34
C LYS A 250 -0.18 -29.57 12.32
N GLY A 251 0.26 -30.77 11.94
CA GLY A 251 -0.10 -32.00 12.66
C GLY A 251 0.91 -32.59 13.64
N PHE A 252 2.20 -32.21 13.62
CA PHE A 252 3.24 -33.09 14.22
C PHE A 252 4.07 -32.53 15.38
N PHE A 253 4.03 -31.22 15.67
CA PHE A 253 4.78 -30.66 16.80
C PHE A 253 3.84 -29.95 17.76
N GLY A 254 3.55 -30.60 18.89
CA GLY A 254 2.87 -29.98 20.02
C GLY A 254 3.84 -29.09 20.79
N VAL A 255 3.80 -27.78 20.56
CA VAL A 255 4.24 -26.74 21.50
C VAL A 255 3.41 -25.48 21.24
N ASP A 256 2.81 -24.93 22.30
CA ASP A 256 2.18 -23.60 22.34
C ASP A 256 3.24 -22.52 22.18
N ASP A 257 3.35 -21.83 21.03
CA ASP A 257 4.08 -20.55 21.02
C ASP A 257 3.60 -19.57 19.94
N ALA A 258 3.27 -18.36 20.36
CA ALA A 258 2.82 -17.25 19.50
C ALA A 258 3.89 -16.84 18.46
N LEU A 259 5.17 -17.19 18.72
CA LEU A 259 6.30 -16.98 17.82
C LEU A 259 6.12 -17.67 16.45
N GLN A 260 5.62 -18.90 16.41
CA GLN A 260 5.46 -19.64 15.16
C GLN A 260 4.30 -19.11 14.30
N HIS A 261 3.31 -18.46 14.94
CA HIS A 261 2.22 -17.82 14.22
C HIS A 261 2.69 -16.50 13.56
N SER A 262 3.52 -15.71 14.25
CA SER A 262 4.13 -14.50 13.68
C SER A 262 5.10 -14.82 12.53
N GLU A 263 5.94 -15.84 12.67
CA GLU A 263 6.88 -16.24 11.61
C GLU A 263 6.17 -16.78 10.37
N ALA A 264 5.06 -17.50 10.53
CA ALA A 264 4.20 -17.94 9.43
C ALA A 264 3.46 -16.79 8.71
N LEU A 265 3.32 -15.62 9.36
CA LEU A 265 2.77 -14.38 8.79
C LEU A 265 3.87 -13.46 8.22
N GLY A 266 5.14 -13.92 8.17
CA GLY A 266 6.29 -13.12 7.75
C GLY A 266 6.71 -12.04 8.76
N ILE A 267 6.24 -12.13 10.01
CA ILE A 267 6.61 -11.24 11.11
C ILE A 267 7.76 -11.91 11.88
N PHE A 268 8.99 -11.47 11.62
CA PHE A 268 10.15 -11.97 12.37
C PHE A 268 10.25 -11.25 13.72
N VAL A 269 10.61 -11.99 14.76
CA VAL A 269 10.78 -11.39 16.10
C VAL A 269 12.05 -10.57 16.10
N GLY A 270 11.88 -9.26 16.27
CA GLY A 270 12.95 -8.32 16.49
C GLY A 270 13.56 -8.46 17.88
N PRO A 271 14.67 -7.78 18.14
CA PRO A 271 15.35 -7.92 19.41
C PRO A 271 14.49 -7.32 20.56
N PRO A 272 14.52 -7.94 21.75
CA PRO A 272 13.67 -7.55 22.88
C PRO A 272 14.04 -6.17 23.42
N MET A 273 13.13 -5.55 24.17
CA MET A 273 13.42 -4.31 24.89
C MET A 273 14.60 -4.51 25.86
N PRO A 274 15.61 -3.61 25.91
CA PRO A 274 16.67 -3.73 26.89
C PRO A 274 16.15 -3.50 28.32
N THR A 275 16.79 -4.16 29.28
CA THR A 275 16.48 -4.05 30.71
C THR A 275 17.13 -2.86 31.42
N GLY A 276 17.75 -1.94 30.66
CA GLY A 276 18.47 -0.77 31.19
C GLY A 276 17.56 0.37 31.66
N TYR A 277 18.17 1.52 31.96
CA TYR A 277 17.45 2.75 32.30
C TYR A 277 16.51 3.18 31.16
N ARG A 278 15.21 3.22 31.44
CA ARG A 278 14.16 3.51 30.46
C ARG A 278 13.91 5.02 30.37
N MET A 279 14.39 5.62 29.28
CA MET A 279 14.08 7.00 28.92
C MET A 279 13.02 6.99 27.82
N HIS A 280 11.77 7.23 28.17
CA HIS A 280 10.66 7.15 27.23
C HIS A 280 10.48 8.47 26.49
N ILE A 281 10.55 8.43 25.16
CA ILE A 281 10.09 9.53 24.31
C ILE A 281 8.57 9.45 24.27
N MET A 282 7.87 10.34 24.95
CA MET A 282 6.40 10.31 25.06
C MET A 282 5.70 11.11 23.97
N ALA A 283 6.38 12.12 23.41
CA ALA A 283 5.89 12.91 22.30
C ALA A 283 7.05 13.45 21.47
N MET A 284 6.78 13.72 20.19
CA MET A 284 7.72 14.37 19.29
C MET A 284 6.99 15.32 18.33
N HIS A 285 7.72 16.24 17.73
CA HIS A 285 7.22 17.17 16.73
C HIS A 285 8.34 17.52 15.75
N ALA A 286 8.02 17.60 14.47
CA ALA A 286 8.93 18.01 13.41
C ALA A 286 8.20 19.02 12.52
N HIS A 287 8.93 20.07 12.16
CA HIS A 287 8.51 21.06 11.18
C HIS A 287 9.73 21.30 10.29
N VAL A 288 9.66 20.91 9.02
CA VAL A 288 10.78 20.90 8.07
C VAL A 288 10.31 21.24 6.64
N PRO A 289 11.24 21.57 5.73
CA PRO A 289 10.94 21.76 4.30
C PRO A 289 10.25 20.56 3.65
N GLY A 290 9.66 20.76 2.47
CA GLY A 290 8.88 19.73 1.76
C GLY A 290 7.42 19.62 2.21
N GLY A 291 6.89 20.65 2.88
CA GLY A 291 5.49 20.73 3.31
C GLY A 291 5.16 19.96 4.60
N ALA A 292 6.18 19.59 5.38
CA ALA A 292 6.02 18.80 6.60
C ALA A 292 5.99 19.70 7.85
N GLN A 293 4.79 20.00 8.35
CA GLN A 293 4.57 20.81 9.57
C GLN A 293 4.27 19.98 10.82
N ASP A 294 4.16 18.67 10.66
CA ASP A 294 3.94 17.72 11.74
C ASP A 294 4.60 16.36 11.41
N LEU A 295 4.39 15.38 12.30
CA LEU A 295 4.98 14.05 12.14
C LEU A 295 4.38 13.29 10.96
N ASP A 296 3.06 13.37 10.74
CA ASP A 296 2.42 12.63 9.66
C ASP A 296 2.93 13.14 8.29
N GLY A 297 3.05 14.45 8.15
CA GLY A 297 3.68 15.08 6.98
C GLY A 297 5.15 14.72 6.85
N PHE A 298 5.91 14.73 7.95
CA PHE A 298 7.32 14.36 7.95
C PHE A 298 7.55 12.90 7.53
N GLU A 299 6.76 11.97 8.05
CA GLU A 299 6.81 10.55 7.69
C GLU A 299 6.45 10.32 6.23
N CYS A 300 5.37 10.96 5.75
CA CYS A 300 4.97 10.87 4.35
C CYS A 300 6.06 11.38 3.40
N MET A 301 6.69 12.50 3.76
CA MET A 301 7.77 13.13 3.00
C MET A 301 8.99 12.21 2.91
N LEU A 302 9.46 11.66 4.03
CA LEU A 302 10.61 10.76 4.07
C LEU A 302 10.37 9.45 3.32
N THR A 303 9.24 8.79 3.57
CA THR A 303 8.89 7.50 2.94
C THR A 303 8.73 7.59 1.44
N SER A 304 8.24 8.72 0.95
CA SER A 304 8.05 8.98 -0.48
C SER A 304 9.34 9.46 -1.17
N GLY A 305 10.45 9.60 -0.43
CA GLY A 305 11.72 10.06 -0.99
C GLY A 305 11.65 11.48 -1.55
N VAL A 306 10.87 12.38 -0.92
CA VAL A 306 10.68 13.75 -1.40
C VAL A 306 11.99 14.55 -1.36
N ASP A 307 12.31 15.24 -2.46
CA ASP A 307 13.32 16.30 -2.56
C ASP A 307 12.72 17.60 -2.00
N GLY A 308 13.17 18.02 -0.81
CA GLY A 308 12.73 19.23 -0.12
C GLY A 308 13.52 20.51 -0.49
N PHE A 309 14.37 20.47 -1.52
CA PHE A 309 15.22 21.59 -1.93
C PHE A 309 14.49 22.52 -2.90
N ILE A 310 14.64 23.83 -2.68
CA ILE A 310 14.10 24.87 -3.55
C ILE A 310 15.19 25.86 -3.95
N HIS A 311 14.93 26.63 -5.01
CA HIS A 311 15.72 27.84 -5.27
C HIS A 311 15.51 28.84 -4.13
N ILE A 312 16.57 29.49 -3.67
CA ILE A 312 16.48 30.46 -2.57
C ILE A 312 15.51 31.59 -2.97
N PRO A 313 14.44 31.83 -2.21
CA PRO A 313 13.47 32.87 -2.54
C PRO A 313 14.07 34.28 -2.41
N ALA A 314 13.72 35.18 -3.34
CA ALA A 314 14.16 36.58 -3.30
C ALA A 314 13.70 37.32 -2.02
N THR A 315 12.60 36.85 -1.43
CA THR A 315 12.06 37.28 -0.13
C THR A 315 12.97 36.94 1.05
N ARG A 316 13.85 35.94 0.92
CA ARG A 316 14.92 35.66 1.88
C ARG A 316 16.13 36.55 1.60
N PHE A 317 16.65 36.48 0.37
CA PHE A 317 17.61 37.45 -0.16
C PHE A 317 17.73 37.35 -1.69
N ASP A 318 18.22 38.42 -2.32
CA ASP A 318 18.38 38.50 -3.76
C ASP A 318 19.62 37.69 -4.23
N THR A 319 19.38 36.55 -4.87
CA THR A 319 20.44 35.69 -5.40
C THR A 319 21.23 36.34 -6.53
N GLU A 320 20.69 37.34 -7.23
CA GLU A 320 21.42 38.06 -8.28
C GLU A 320 22.50 39.00 -7.71
N ILE A 321 22.33 39.45 -6.46
CA ILE A 321 23.29 40.33 -5.78
C ILE A 321 24.34 39.50 -5.03
N TYR A 322 23.88 38.45 -4.33
CA TYR A 322 24.72 37.73 -3.36
C TYR A 322 25.30 36.43 -3.89
N CYS A 323 24.79 35.89 -5.01
CA CYS A 323 25.32 34.68 -5.62
C CYS A 323 26.08 34.99 -6.91
N CYS A 324 27.20 34.31 -7.11
CA CYS A 324 27.97 34.45 -8.35
C CYS A 324 27.29 33.72 -9.52
N PRO A 325 27.73 33.98 -10.76
CA PRO A 325 27.33 33.19 -11.92
C PRO A 325 27.62 31.70 -11.72
N GLU A 326 26.82 30.85 -12.36
CA GLU A 326 26.96 29.40 -12.26
C GLU A 326 28.35 28.93 -12.77
N GLY A 327 29.00 28.07 -12.00
CA GLY A 327 30.35 27.56 -12.32
C GLY A 327 31.50 28.48 -11.89
N GLU A 328 31.22 29.67 -11.34
CA GLU A 328 32.25 30.56 -10.79
C GLU A 328 32.36 30.44 -9.27
N LYS A 329 33.52 30.85 -8.72
CA LYS A 329 33.72 31.03 -7.28
C LYS A 329 34.36 32.40 -7.02
N LEU A 330 33.55 33.37 -6.61
CA LEU A 330 33.99 34.75 -6.38
C LEU A 330 34.09 35.07 -4.88
N PRO A 331 35.16 35.78 -4.42
CA PRO A 331 35.25 36.23 -3.03
C PRO A 331 34.06 37.10 -2.61
N GLY A 332 33.49 36.80 -1.45
CA GLY A 332 32.36 37.56 -0.90
C GLY A 332 31.00 37.27 -1.54
N GLN A 333 30.90 36.24 -2.40
CA GLN A 333 29.64 35.77 -2.98
C GLN A 333 29.43 34.28 -2.70
N SER A 334 28.17 33.85 -2.75
CA SER A 334 27.78 32.44 -2.68
C SER A 334 27.79 31.82 -4.08
N TYR A 335 28.35 30.64 -4.26
CA TYR A 335 28.16 29.88 -5.51
C TYR A 335 26.91 28.99 -5.48
N VAL A 336 26.19 28.97 -4.35
CA VAL A 336 24.99 28.14 -4.14
C VAL A 336 23.73 29.00 -4.24
N ARG A 337 22.74 28.49 -4.97
CA ARG A 337 21.43 29.12 -5.21
C ARG A 337 20.23 28.28 -4.76
N HIS A 338 20.48 27.09 -4.22
CA HIS A 338 19.46 26.16 -3.74
C HIS A 338 19.68 25.81 -2.27
N ALA A 339 18.60 25.61 -1.53
CA ALA A 339 18.60 25.17 -0.14
C ALA A 339 17.25 24.52 0.19
N ALA A 340 17.19 23.70 1.23
CA ALA A 340 15.92 23.19 1.73
C ALA A 340 15.31 24.22 2.69
N MET A 341 14.24 24.90 2.26
CA MET A 341 13.71 26.04 3.01
C MET A 341 12.21 25.86 3.27
N MET A 342 11.78 26.32 4.45
CA MET A 342 10.36 26.51 4.73
C MET A 342 9.87 27.75 3.96
N SER A 343 8.56 27.81 3.69
CA SER A 343 7.95 28.99 3.10
C SER A 343 8.11 30.20 4.01
N ASP A 344 8.09 31.40 3.43
CA ASP A 344 8.19 32.63 4.22
C ASP A 344 7.00 32.80 5.18
N GLN A 345 5.84 32.26 4.82
CA GLN A 345 4.69 32.27 5.70
C GLN A 345 4.96 31.46 6.96
N GLU A 346 5.50 30.25 6.82
CA GLU A 346 5.82 29.36 7.95
C GLU A 346 6.82 29.99 8.92
N ILE A 347 7.81 30.74 8.42
CA ILE A 347 8.84 31.34 9.28
C ILE A 347 8.47 32.73 9.83
N THR A 348 7.56 33.46 9.19
CA THR A 348 7.24 34.85 9.58
C THR A 348 5.94 35.00 10.37
N CYS A 349 4.93 34.16 10.10
CA CYS A 349 3.67 34.18 10.84
C CYS A 349 3.87 33.74 12.30
N PHE A 350 3.14 34.36 13.23
CA PHE A 350 3.20 34.03 14.66
C PHE A 350 1.98 34.55 15.40
N ASP A 351 1.34 33.72 16.22
CA ASP A 351 0.22 34.13 17.06
C ASP A 351 0.69 34.77 18.37
N ASN A 352 1.03 36.07 18.29
CA ASN A 352 1.51 36.82 19.45
C ASN A 352 0.50 36.87 20.61
N ASN A 353 -0.80 36.87 20.30
CA ASN A 353 -1.86 36.95 21.31
C ASN A 353 -1.94 35.66 22.12
N PHE A 354 -1.80 34.51 21.46
CA PHE A 354 -1.76 33.22 22.14
C PHE A 354 -0.64 33.15 23.18
N PHE A 355 0.57 33.61 22.83
CA PHE A 355 1.72 33.59 23.75
C PHE A 355 1.76 34.78 24.72
N GLY A 356 0.85 35.75 24.59
CA GLY A 356 0.83 36.95 25.45
C GLY A 356 2.02 37.88 25.21
N ILE A 357 2.55 37.88 23.98
CA ILE A 357 3.67 38.72 23.58
C ILE A 357 3.13 39.94 22.84
N ARG A 358 3.63 41.13 23.19
CA ARG A 358 3.20 42.38 22.57
C ARG A 358 3.68 42.46 21.12
N GLU A 359 2.92 43.16 20.29
CA GLU A 359 3.20 43.31 18.86
C GLU A 359 4.55 44.00 18.59
N ASP A 360 4.94 44.97 19.41
CA ASP A 360 6.22 45.66 19.31
C ASP A 360 7.43 44.76 19.63
N GLU A 361 7.26 43.79 20.52
CA GLU A 361 8.26 42.78 20.79
C GLU A 361 8.35 41.75 19.65
N VAL A 362 7.22 41.22 19.17
CA VAL A 362 7.19 40.22 18.09
C VAL A 362 7.82 40.75 16.81
N LYS A 363 7.68 42.03 16.49
CA LYS A 363 8.34 42.67 15.34
C LYS A 363 9.87 42.57 15.39
N MET A 364 10.46 42.49 16.59
CA MET A 364 11.90 42.36 16.79
C MET A 364 12.36 40.91 16.98
N MET A 365 11.44 39.99 17.30
CA MET A 365 11.76 38.58 17.52
C MET A 365 12.22 37.90 16.24
N ALA A 366 13.35 37.21 16.30
CA ALA A 366 13.83 36.38 15.23
C ALA A 366 12.85 35.20 14.96
N PRO A 367 12.72 34.75 13.69
CA PRO A 367 11.87 33.62 13.30
C PRO A 367 12.07 32.36 14.14
N ASN A 368 13.33 32.00 14.44
CA ASN A 368 13.65 30.83 15.24
C ASN A 368 13.01 30.88 16.65
N GLN A 369 13.01 32.04 17.32
CA GLN A 369 12.37 32.18 18.64
C GLN A 369 10.85 32.01 18.60
N ARG A 370 10.20 32.41 17.49
CA ARG A 370 8.76 32.26 17.29
C ARG A 370 8.39 30.78 17.13
N LEU A 371 9.10 30.09 16.24
CA LEU A 371 8.89 28.66 15.98
C LEU A 371 9.19 27.81 17.22
N ILE A 372 10.23 28.13 18.00
CA ILE A 372 10.49 27.43 19.26
C ILE A 372 9.26 27.47 20.19
N LEU A 373 8.54 28.59 20.25
CA LEU A 373 7.35 28.71 21.10
C LEU A 373 6.15 27.92 20.54
N GLU A 374 5.87 28.04 19.25
CA GLU A 374 4.75 27.34 18.60
C GLU A 374 4.97 25.83 18.55
N ASP A 375 6.07 25.41 17.96
CA ASP A 375 6.38 24.00 17.74
C ASP A 375 6.81 23.29 19.03
N GLY A 376 7.49 24.00 19.93
CA GLY A 376 7.78 23.49 21.28
C GLY A 376 6.50 23.26 22.09
N TYR A 377 5.51 24.16 21.97
CA TYR A 377 4.19 23.96 22.57
C TYR A 377 3.42 22.82 21.90
N ALA A 378 3.50 22.68 20.57
CA ALA A 378 2.88 21.57 19.86
C ALA A 378 3.39 20.21 20.38
N CYS A 379 4.70 20.08 20.62
CA CYS A 379 5.28 18.89 21.25
C CYS A 379 4.75 18.65 22.67
N LEU A 380 4.71 19.68 23.51
CA LEU A 380 4.16 19.58 24.88
C LEU A 380 2.66 19.26 24.89
N ARG A 381 1.91 19.78 23.92
CA ARG A 381 0.49 19.51 23.75
C ARG A 381 0.24 18.06 23.36
N LYS A 382 1.07 17.51 22.47
CA LYS A 382 1.10 16.08 22.10
C LYS A 382 1.48 15.19 23.29
N ALA A 383 2.34 15.67 24.20
CA ALA A 383 2.62 14.99 25.47
C ALA A 383 1.46 15.05 26.50
N GLY A 384 0.34 15.68 26.15
CA GLY A 384 -0.87 15.72 26.97
C GLY A 384 -1.01 16.97 27.85
N PHE A 385 -0.11 17.96 27.72
CA PHE A 385 -0.16 19.17 28.55
C PHE A 385 -0.96 20.29 27.90
N ASP A 386 -1.73 21.01 28.71
CA ASP A 386 -2.26 22.32 28.36
C ASP A 386 -1.44 23.44 29.04
N ARG A 387 -1.68 24.72 28.69
CA ARG A 387 -0.93 25.85 29.27
C ARG A 387 -1.04 25.92 30.79
N LYS A 388 -2.18 25.55 31.37
CA LYS A 388 -2.39 25.62 32.83
C LYS A 388 -1.56 24.56 33.54
N SER A 389 -1.48 23.36 32.97
CA SER A 389 -0.74 22.21 33.50
C SER A 389 0.79 22.35 33.42
N LEU A 390 1.28 23.23 32.54
CA LEU A 390 2.71 23.52 32.40
C LEU A 390 3.24 24.48 33.47
N VAL A 391 2.39 25.36 34.00
CA VAL A 391 2.81 26.38 34.97
C VAL A 391 3.31 25.71 36.25
N GLY A 392 4.57 25.96 36.58
CA GLY A 392 5.24 25.42 37.75
C GLY A 392 5.74 23.98 37.60
N ARG A 393 5.57 23.36 36.42
CA ARG A 393 6.03 21.99 36.15
C ARG A 393 7.54 21.93 36.09
N SER A 394 8.12 20.91 36.71
CA SER A 394 9.56 20.63 36.70
C SER A 394 10.01 19.97 35.38
N THR A 395 9.75 20.62 34.24
CA THR A 395 10.24 20.16 32.93
C THR A 395 11.45 20.99 32.52
N ALA A 396 12.58 20.33 32.28
CA ALA A 396 13.78 20.97 31.74
C ALA A 396 13.65 21.19 30.23
N ALA A 397 14.31 22.22 29.71
CA ALA A 397 14.34 22.54 28.29
C ALA A 397 15.80 22.57 27.80
N PHE A 398 16.13 21.70 26.85
CA PHE A 398 17.44 21.65 26.21
C PHE A 398 17.26 21.98 24.72
N LEU A 399 17.86 23.06 24.25
CA LEU A 399 17.69 23.54 22.88
C LEU A 399 19.03 23.58 22.17
N GLY A 400 19.17 22.82 21.09
CA GLY A 400 20.23 23.01 20.10
C GLY A 400 19.93 24.22 19.22
N ASP A 401 20.71 25.28 19.36
CA ASP A 401 20.54 26.55 18.64
C ASP A 401 21.91 27.24 18.48
N THR A 402 22.39 27.32 17.24
CA THR A 402 23.61 28.08 16.88
C THR A 402 23.36 29.58 16.77
N GLY A 403 22.09 30.00 16.87
CA GLY A 403 21.61 31.33 16.51
C GLY A 403 21.18 31.40 15.04
N CYS A 404 20.39 32.41 14.72
CA CYS A 404 20.04 32.76 13.36
C CYS A 404 20.83 33.99 12.91
N ASP A 405 21.02 34.13 11.61
CA ASP A 405 21.59 35.31 10.95
C ASP A 405 20.58 36.46 10.76
N TRP A 406 19.44 36.36 11.44
CA TRP A 406 18.45 37.43 11.55
C TRP A 406 19.00 38.53 12.44
N ASP A 407 19.27 39.68 11.84
CA ASP A 407 19.81 40.82 12.56
C ASP A 407 19.03 42.10 12.20
N PRO A 408 18.17 42.60 13.10
CA PRO A 408 17.39 43.81 12.90
C PRO A 408 18.26 45.07 12.88
N PHE A 409 19.54 44.99 13.28
CA PHE A 409 20.50 46.09 13.22
C PHE A 409 21.05 46.34 11.81
N TRP A 410 20.90 45.40 10.86
CA TRP A 410 21.19 45.69 9.43
C TRP A 410 20.19 46.66 8.79
N GLN A 411 19.05 46.94 9.44
CA GLN A 411 18.09 47.95 9.00
C GLN A 411 18.49 49.40 9.35
N ILE A 412 19.68 49.63 9.92
CA ILE A 412 20.21 50.98 10.15
C ILE A 412 20.54 51.62 8.79
N LYS A 413 19.55 52.31 8.20
CA LYS A 413 19.80 53.28 7.14
C LYS A 413 20.57 54.47 7.74
N VAL A 414 21.80 54.68 7.27
CA VAL A 414 22.49 55.97 7.44
C VAL A 414 21.76 56.98 6.58
N LEU A 415 20.78 57.69 7.13
CA LEU A 415 20.30 58.93 6.50
C LEU A 415 21.14 60.12 7.00
N GLU A 416 21.42 61.05 6.10
CA GLU A 416 22.01 62.34 6.44
C GLU A 416 21.09 63.08 7.42
N ASN A 417 21.65 63.56 8.53
CA ASN A 417 20.93 64.37 9.50
C ASN A 417 20.61 65.75 8.88
N PRO A 418 19.33 66.12 8.68
CA PRO A 418 18.97 67.40 8.06
C PRO A 418 19.38 68.62 8.91
N LEU A 419 19.71 68.42 10.18
CA LEU A 419 20.13 69.48 11.12
C LEU A 419 21.65 69.52 11.35
N ASN A 420 22.41 68.53 10.88
CA ASN A 420 23.87 68.47 11.08
C ASN A 420 24.57 67.63 9.99
N PRO A 421 24.84 68.20 8.81
CA PRO A 421 25.56 67.53 7.74
C PRO A 421 26.98 67.15 8.20
N GLY A 422 27.37 65.87 8.06
CA GLY A 422 28.72 65.38 8.37
C GLY A 422 28.89 64.66 9.72
N ARG A 423 27.85 64.57 10.57
CA ARG A 423 27.80 63.57 11.65
C ARG A 423 26.71 62.54 11.32
N PRO A 424 27.07 61.30 10.96
CA PRO A 424 26.08 60.23 10.86
C PRO A 424 25.44 60.05 12.24
N VAL A 425 24.16 60.41 12.34
CA VAL A 425 23.33 60.01 13.47
C VAL A 425 22.51 58.84 12.96
N PRO A 426 22.55 57.65 13.59
CA PRO A 426 21.74 56.52 13.16
C PRO A 426 20.28 56.96 13.08
N TRP A 427 19.68 57.01 11.89
CA TRP A 427 18.24 57.22 11.79
C TRP A 427 17.58 55.88 12.07
N GLY A 428 17.14 55.75 13.31
CA GLY A 428 16.39 54.61 13.79
C GLY A 428 16.26 54.74 15.29
N ASN A 429 15.08 55.10 15.77
CA ASN A 429 14.74 55.08 17.18
C ASN A 429 14.58 53.63 17.69
N CYS A 430 15.51 52.74 17.34
CA CYS A 430 15.81 51.62 18.21
C CYS A 430 16.85 52.17 19.19
N GLU A 431 16.41 52.91 20.22
CA GLU A 431 17.18 52.84 21.46
C GLU A 431 17.39 51.35 21.69
N GLY A 432 18.64 50.87 21.70
CA GLY A 432 18.94 49.48 21.95
C GLY A 432 18.29 49.09 23.27
N ASN A 433 17.08 48.55 23.20
CA ASN A 433 16.25 48.27 24.34
C ASN A 433 16.20 46.75 24.51
N HIS A 434 15.70 46.32 25.66
CA HIS A 434 15.62 44.91 26.00
C HIS A 434 14.81 44.09 24.98
N LEU A 435 13.87 44.70 24.25
CA LEU A 435 13.05 44.02 23.22
C LEU A 435 13.88 43.68 21.98
N THR A 436 14.69 44.63 21.48
CA THR A 436 15.53 44.38 20.29
C THR A 436 16.64 43.38 20.59
N TYR A 437 17.34 43.51 21.73
CA TYR A 437 18.39 42.56 22.11
C TYR A 437 17.82 41.17 22.46
N GLY A 438 16.71 41.14 23.20
CA GLY A 438 16.02 39.90 23.56
C GLY A 438 15.36 39.20 22.36
N GLY A 439 14.98 39.95 21.33
CA GLY A 439 14.36 39.40 20.12
C GLY A 439 15.31 38.53 19.29
N VAL A 440 16.62 38.77 19.36
CA VAL A 440 17.61 38.06 18.52
C VAL A 440 18.66 37.28 19.31
N SER A 441 18.77 37.51 20.62
CA SER A 441 19.76 36.82 21.43
C SER A 441 19.44 35.33 21.55
N LYS A 442 20.34 34.47 21.06
CA LYS A 442 20.22 33.02 21.25
C LYS A 442 20.16 32.64 22.74
N ALA A 443 20.77 33.42 23.62
CA ALA A 443 20.80 33.14 25.07
C ALA A 443 19.40 33.12 25.72
N VAL A 444 18.40 33.74 25.08
CA VAL A 444 17.03 33.76 25.60
C VAL A 444 16.10 32.76 24.92
N SER A 445 16.51 32.04 23.87
CA SER A 445 15.60 31.18 23.10
C SER A 445 14.90 30.10 23.97
N ALA A 446 15.67 29.26 24.67
CA ALA A 446 15.09 28.26 25.59
C ALA A 446 14.47 28.90 26.84
N GLY A 447 15.12 29.96 27.35
CA GLY A 447 14.65 30.68 28.55
C GLY A 447 13.28 31.32 28.35
N ARG A 448 13.01 31.87 27.15
CA ARG A 448 11.73 32.46 26.77
C ARG A 448 10.63 31.40 26.73
N LEU A 449 10.90 30.22 26.17
CA LEU A 449 9.96 29.10 26.21
C LEU A 449 9.63 28.70 27.65
N SER A 450 10.64 28.53 28.50
CA SER A 450 10.43 28.23 29.92
C SER A 450 9.64 29.33 30.64
N HIS A 451 9.92 30.60 30.33
CA HIS A 451 9.23 31.75 30.91
C HIS A 451 7.75 31.79 30.52
N ILE A 452 7.43 31.68 29.23
CA ILE A 452 6.06 31.79 28.69
C ILE A 452 5.15 30.66 29.19
N PHE A 453 5.68 29.44 29.34
CA PHE A 453 4.91 28.30 29.85
C PHE A 453 5.06 28.08 31.37
N GLY A 454 5.89 28.87 32.05
CA GLY A 454 6.12 28.77 33.49
C GLY A 454 6.85 27.49 33.92
N LEU A 455 7.71 26.93 33.08
CA LEU A 455 8.49 25.72 33.38
C LEU A 455 9.57 26.03 34.43
N ARG A 456 9.80 25.09 35.35
CA ARG A 456 10.75 25.23 36.47
C ARG A 456 11.97 24.32 36.40
N GLY A 457 12.06 23.45 35.39
CA GLY A 457 13.27 22.68 35.14
C GLY A 457 14.40 23.55 34.55
N GLY A 458 15.61 23.01 34.51
CA GLY A 458 16.76 23.70 33.90
C GLY A 458 16.50 24.05 32.44
N SER A 459 16.86 25.25 32.00
CA SER A 459 16.71 25.71 30.63
C SER A 459 18.08 26.03 30.04
N THR A 460 18.46 25.40 28.94
CA THR A 460 19.83 25.48 28.40
C THR A 460 19.84 25.50 26.89
N ASN A 461 20.48 26.52 26.34
CA ASN A 461 20.88 26.57 24.94
C ASN A 461 22.23 25.88 24.76
N ILE A 462 22.35 25.05 23.73
CA ILE A 462 23.53 24.25 23.42
C ILE A 462 23.98 24.58 22.00
N ASP A 463 25.27 24.88 21.88
CA ASP A 463 25.92 25.19 20.62
C ASP A 463 27.18 24.34 20.50
N THR A 464 27.04 23.23 19.77
CA THR A 464 28.16 22.39 19.34
C THR A 464 28.11 22.23 17.82
N ALA A 465 27.68 23.29 17.13
CA ALA A 465 27.36 23.27 15.71
C ALA A 465 26.38 22.13 15.34
N CYS A 466 26.71 21.32 14.34
CA CYS A 466 25.84 20.29 13.76
C CYS A 466 25.35 19.22 14.76
N SER A 467 26.09 18.99 15.85
CA SER A 467 25.71 18.03 16.91
C SER A 467 24.83 18.62 18.01
N ALA A 468 24.55 19.92 17.98
CA ALA A 468 23.95 20.68 19.09
C ALA A 468 22.71 20.03 19.71
N SER A 469 21.71 19.71 18.90
CA SER A 469 20.47 19.11 19.39
C SER A 469 20.65 17.72 19.99
N LEU A 470 21.53 16.88 19.42
CA LEU A 470 21.79 15.53 19.93
C LEU A 470 22.64 15.56 21.21
N VAL A 471 23.56 16.53 21.33
CA VAL A 471 24.21 16.86 22.61
C VAL A 471 23.18 17.30 23.65
N GLY A 472 22.13 18.03 23.25
CA GLY A 472 21.00 18.38 24.12
C GLY A 472 20.24 17.16 24.64
N VAL A 473 19.97 16.19 23.79
CA VAL A 473 19.37 14.90 24.19
C VAL A 473 20.28 14.16 25.17
N SER A 474 21.57 14.02 24.86
CA SER A 474 22.53 13.38 25.77
C SER A 474 22.63 14.12 27.12
N THR A 475 22.64 15.45 27.11
CA THR A 475 22.70 16.25 28.34
C THR A 475 21.45 16.04 29.19
N ALA A 476 20.27 15.97 28.57
CA ALA A 476 19.02 15.66 29.25
C ALA A 476 19.05 14.26 29.88
N VAL A 477 19.44 13.24 29.11
CA VAL A 477 19.57 11.85 29.60
C VAL A 477 20.53 11.77 30.78
N GLN A 478 21.69 12.42 30.70
CA GLN A 478 22.68 12.42 31.79
C GLN A 478 22.18 13.19 33.02
N ALA A 479 21.48 14.31 32.84
CA ALA A 479 20.85 15.05 33.94
C ALA A 479 19.78 14.22 34.65
N MET A 480 18.99 13.45 33.90
CA MET A 480 17.97 12.54 34.44
C MET A 480 18.58 11.26 35.08
N ARG A 481 19.76 10.80 34.62
CA ARG A 481 20.48 9.63 35.18
C ARG A 481 21.22 9.92 36.49
N ARG A 482 21.75 11.13 36.70
CA ARG A 482 22.70 11.45 37.80
C ARG A 482 22.09 11.56 39.21
N ALA A 483 20.84 11.15 39.44
CA ALA A 483 20.17 11.22 40.74
C ALA A 483 20.50 10.07 41.75
N GLY A 484 21.41 9.14 41.45
CA GLY A 484 21.75 8.04 42.36
C GLY A 484 23.21 7.60 42.28
N GLY A 485 23.99 7.88 43.33
CA GLY A 485 25.36 7.41 43.45
C GLY A 485 25.44 5.88 43.57
N GLY A 486 26.18 5.26 42.65
CA GLY A 486 26.94 4.04 42.93
C GLY A 486 26.16 2.77 43.29
N GLN A 487 24.98 2.53 42.69
CA GLN A 487 24.45 1.21 42.37
C GLN A 487 23.15 1.41 41.61
N VAL A 488 23.03 0.74 40.46
CA VAL A 488 21.91 0.86 39.51
C VAL A 488 20.61 0.40 40.18
N LYS A 489 19.91 1.35 40.81
CA LYS A 489 18.48 1.35 41.06
C LYS A 489 17.99 2.73 40.68
N ALA A 490 17.12 2.79 39.68
CA ALA A 490 16.42 4.00 39.29
C ALA A 490 15.68 4.56 40.49
N VAL A 491 16.22 5.62 41.06
CA VAL A 491 15.50 6.48 41.99
C VAL A 491 15.39 7.81 41.28
N ALA A 492 14.27 8.00 40.59
CA ALA A 492 13.73 9.32 40.38
C ALA A 492 13.59 9.95 41.77
N ASP A 493 14.45 10.92 42.09
CA ASP A 493 14.25 11.74 43.28
C ASP A 493 12.91 12.48 43.13
N LYS A 494 12.21 12.70 44.24
CA LYS A 494 10.78 13.07 44.37
C LYS A 494 10.37 14.43 43.76
N HIS A 495 11.21 15.03 42.92
CA HIS A 495 10.94 16.26 42.18
C HIS A 495 11.09 16.01 40.67
N ASN A 496 10.20 15.16 40.15
CA ASN A 496 10.00 14.77 38.73
C ASN A 496 10.64 15.73 37.71
N LEU A 497 11.77 15.34 37.09
CA LEU A 497 12.38 16.15 36.03
C LEU A 497 12.27 15.42 34.69
N ASP A 498 11.22 15.74 33.94
CA ASP A 498 11.11 15.40 32.52
C ASP A 498 11.92 16.41 31.70
N ALA A 499 12.19 16.10 30.43
CA ALA A 499 12.91 17.01 29.54
C ALA A 499 12.19 17.22 28.21
N LEU A 500 12.12 18.47 27.78
CA LEU A 500 11.84 18.87 26.41
C LEU A 500 13.17 19.14 25.71
N CYS A 501 13.56 18.28 24.79
CA CYS A 501 14.77 18.44 23.97
C CYS A 501 14.36 18.95 22.59
N MET A 502 15.00 19.99 22.10
CA MET A 502 14.65 20.69 20.87
C MET A 502 15.89 20.96 20.01
N GLY A 503 15.68 21.16 18.73
CA GLY A 503 16.66 21.69 17.79
C GLY A 503 15.98 22.67 16.83
N ILE A 504 16.69 23.73 16.44
CA ILE A 504 16.19 24.74 15.50
C ILE A 504 17.32 25.17 14.56
N ASN A 505 16.99 25.39 13.29
CA ASN A 505 17.87 26.07 12.35
C ASN A 505 17.06 26.88 11.34
N MET A 506 17.42 28.14 11.12
CA MET A 506 16.69 29.03 10.22
C MET A 506 17.66 29.82 9.34
N LEU A 507 17.40 29.82 8.03
CA LEU A 507 18.21 30.40 6.98
C LEU A 507 17.63 31.77 6.57
N THR A 508 18.11 32.86 7.18
CA THR A 508 17.48 34.18 7.01
C THR A 508 18.35 35.20 6.25
N SER A 509 19.62 34.92 5.99
CA SER A 509 20.54 35.87 5.36
C SER A 509 21.58 35.20 4.44
N PRO A 510 22.13 35.92 3.43
CA PRO A 510 23.14 35.39 2.52
C PRO A 510 24.51 35.19 3.17
N TYR A 511 24.82 35.87 4.27
CA TYR A 511 26.19 35.93 4.79
C TYR A 511 26.70 34.59 5.29
N ALA A 512 25.84 33.74 5.85
CA ALA A 512 26.22 32.40 6.24
C ALA A 512 26.49 31.51 5.01
N PHE A 513 25.75 31.67 3.91
CA PHE A 513 26.06 30.99 2.64
C PHE A 513 27.42 31.42 2.09
N ILE A 514 27.69 32.73 2.05
CA ILE A 514 28.98 33.29 1.60
C ILE A 514 30.13 32.74 2.46
N GLY A 515 29.95 32.75 3.78
CA GLY A 515 30.93 32.25 4.74
C GLY A 515 31.27 30.77 4.56
N LEU A 516 30.28 29.94 4.24
CA LEU A 516 30.44 28.49 4.03
C LEU A 516 30.91 28.14 2.60
N CYS A 517 30.64 28.98 1.61
CA CYS A 517 31.21 28.87 0.26
C CYS A 517 32.72 29.13 0.24
N GLY A 518 33.21 30.04 1.08
CA GLY A 518 34.65 30.33 1.23
C GLY A 518 35.51 29.05 1.37
N PRO A 519 35.30 28.23 2.41
CA PRO A 519 36.00 26.96 2.63
C PRO A 519 35.49 25.78 1.79
N SER A 520 34.58 25.99 0.81
CA SER A 520 33.97 24.94 -0.01
C SER A 520 33.20 23.88 0.80
N MET A 521 32.44 24.30 1.82
CA MET A 521 31.63 23.35 2.62
C MET A 521 30.31 22.97 1.94
N LEU A 522 29.83 23.80 1.01
CA LEU A 522 28.53 23.61 0.37
C LEU A 522 28.66 22.94 -1.00
N ALA A 523 27.72 22.05 -1.33
CA ALA A 523 27.60 21.48 -2.67
C ALA A 523 27.12 22.53 -3.67
N ALA A 524 27.70 22.57 -4.87
CA ALA A 524 27.39 23.59 -5.87
C ALA A 524 25.93 23.51 -6.34
N LYS A 525 25.40 22.29 -6.48
CA LYS A 525 24.00 22.03 -6.85
C LYS A 525 23.00 22.25 -5.71
N GLY A 526 23.47 22.58 -4.50
CA GLY A 526 22.62 22.81 -3.33
C GLY A 526 21.74 21.62 -2.94
N ARG A 527 22.29 20.40 -3.04
CA ARG A 527 21.71 19.14 -2.50
C ARG A 527 22.77 18.38 -1.71
N CYS A 528 22.34 17.51 -0.80
CA CYS A 528 23.24 16.57 -0.11
C CYS A 528 23.27 15.25 -0.90
N PHE A 529 24.34 15.00 -1.65
CA PHE A 529 24.55 13.75 -2.39
C PHE A 529 25.14 12.67 -1.46
N THR A 530 24.46 12.40 -0.34
CA THR A 530 24.95 11.51 0.70
C THR A 530 25.21 10.10 0.14
N PHE A 531 26.41 9.58 0.38
CA PHE A 531 26.93 8.29 -0.10
C PHE A 531 27.15 8.16 -1.61
N ASP A 532 26.74 9.14 -2.41
CA ASP A 532 26.89 9.11 -3.86
C ASP A 532 28.30 9.52 -4.31
N VAL A 533 28.74 9.02 -5.46
CA VAL A 533 30.02 9.38 -6.09
C VAL A 533 30.14 10.90 -6.33
N SER A 534 29.02 11.61 -6.46
CA SER A 534 28.96 13.08 -6.63
C SER A 534 28.95 13.87 -5.31
N ALA A 535 29.17 13.23 -4.16
CA ALA A 535 29.34 13.88 -2.86
C ALA A 535 30.47 14.92 -2.87
N GLU A 536 30.11 16.22 -2.85
CA GLU A 536 31.06 17.35 -2.91
C GLU A 536 30.89 18.37 -1.78
N GLY A 537 29.95 18.15 -0.87
CA GLY A 537 29.54 19.14 0.13
C GLY A 537 28.09 18.91 0.56
N TYR A 538 27.62 19.70 1.53
CA TYR A 538 26.22 19.64 1.95
C TYR A 538 25.41 20.83 1.44
N ALA A 539 24.09 20.72 1.51
CA ALA A 539 23.19 21.84 1.28
C ALA A 539 22.50 22.25 2.58
N ARG A 540 22.29 23.54 2.79
CA ARG A 540 21.71 24.05 4.06
C ARG A 540 20.21 23.79 4.11
N GLY A 541 19.69 23.58 5.32
CA GLY A 541 18.26 23.35 5.56
C GLY A 541 17.66 24.18 6.71
N ASP A 542 16.43 24.66 6.55
CA ASP A 542 15.56 25.10 7.65
C ASP A 542 15.06 23.87 8.43
N GLY A 543 14.77 23.99 9.73
CA GLY A 543 14.15 22.89 10.47
C GLY A 543 13.96 23.15 11.95
N PHE A 544 12.83 22.68 12.49
CA PHE A 544 12.58 22.52 13.92
C PHE A 544 12.25 21.06 14.24
N GLY A 545 12.79 20.58 15.36
CA GLY A 545 12.44 19.27 15.90
C GLY A 545 12.38 19.33 17.42
N ALA A 546 11.48 18.56 18.02
CA ALA A 546 11.37 18.42 19.46
C ALA A 546 10.98 17.00 19.87
N VAL A 547 11.50 16.56 21.02
CA VAL A 547 11.09 15.35 21.72
C VAL A 547 10.88 15.65 23.20
N TYR A 548 9.83 15.08 23.79
CA TYR A 548 9.58 15.14 25.22
C TYR A 548 9.89 13.78 25.85
N ILE A 549 10.84 13.77 26.77
CA ILE A 549 11.43 12.58 27.39
C ILE A 549 11.03 12.50 28.85
N LYS A 550 10.54 11.33 29.27
CA LYS A 550 10.16 11.00 30.63
C LYS A 550 10.94 9.78 31.13
N PRO A 551 11.68 9.86 32.24
CA PRO A 551 12.23 8.68 32.90
C PRO A 551 11.09 7.96 33.63
N SER A 552 10.83 6.70 33.29
CA SER A 552 9.82 5.90 34.00
C SER A 552 10.11 4.41 33.89
N ASP A 553 9.86 3.68 34.96
CA ASP A 553 9.83 2.21 34.94
C ASP A 553 8.38 1.68 34.97
N ASN A 554 7.38 2.56 34.86
CA ASN A 554 5.97 2.20 34.88
C ASN A 554 5.50 1.64 33.53
N ASP A 555 4.82 0.50 33.57
CA ASP A 555 4.21 -0.14 32.40
C ASP A 555 3.20 0.77 31.68
N GLU A 556 2.49 1.66 32.37
CA GLU A 556 1.60 2.63 31.71
C GLU A 556 2.35 3.62 30.81
N ASP A 557 3.50 4.12 31.28
CA ASP A 557 4.32 5.03 30.48
C ASP A 557 4.97 4.27 29.33
N TYR A 558 5.38 3.02 29.56
CA TYR A 558 5.83 2.11 28.51
C TYR A 558 4.79 1.90 27.40
N LEU A 559 3.51 1.75 27.75
CA LEU A 559 2.42 1.61 26.77
C LEU A 559 2.13 2.92 26.01
N LYS A 560 2.36 4.07 26.64
CA LYS A 560 2.09 5.40 26.07
C LYS A 560 3.27 5.99 25.29
N GLN A 561 4.49 5.51 25.51
CA GLN A 561 5.68 6.05 24.84
C GLN A 561 5.55 5.90 23.32
N LEU A 562 6.32 6.69 22.56
CA LEU A 562 6.58 6.47 21.13
C LEU A 562 7.80 5.58 20.93
N CYS A 563 8.83 5.74 21.75
CA CYS A 563 10.07 4.96 21.65
C CYS A 563 10.84 5.04 22.97
N CYS A 564 11.72 4.06 23.21
CA CYS A 564 12.67 4.11 24.33
C CYS A 564 14.04 4.55 23.82
N LEU A 565 14.62 5.55 24.47
CA LEU A 565 15.99 6.03 24.26
C LEU A 565 16.92 5.26 25.21
N MET A 566 17.79 4.42 24.64
CA MET A 566 18.55 3.42 25.39
C MET A 566 19.97 3.91 25.71
N GLY A 567 20.62 4.57 24.75
CA GLY A 567 21.98 5.08 24.87
C GLY A 567 22.08 6.49 24.30
N ALA A 568 22.88 7.35 24.92
CA ALA A 568 23.19 8.66 24.38
C ALA A 568 24.56 9.12 24.87
N TYR A 569 25.52 9.28 23.96
CA TYR A 569 26.91 9.57 24.29
C TYR A 569 27.48 10.72 23.46
N VAL A 570 28.44 11.45 24.05
CA VAL A 570 29.11 12.60 23.43
C VAL A 570 30.62 12.50 23.68
N ASN A 571 31.43 12.75 22.65
CA ASN A 571 32.88 12.90 22.78
C ASN A 571 33.44 14.00 21.87
N GLN A 572 34.77 14.03 21.71
CA GLN A 572 35.48 15.02 20.90
C GLN A 572 36.57 14.33 20.06
N ASP A 573 36.74 14.79 18.81
CA ASP A 573 37.74 14.32 17.85
C ASP A 573 39.19 14.49 18.33
N GLY A 574 39.43 15.43 19.25
CA GLY A 574 40.74 15.82 19.72
C GLY A 574 41.57 16.44 18.61
N ARG A 575 42.82 15.97 18.48
CA ARG A 575 43.71 16.41 17.41
C ARG A 575 43.46 15.59 16.15
N SER A 576 42.69 16.13 15.22
CA SER A 576 42.54 15.63 13.84
C SER A 576 43.45 16.41 12.86
N ALA A 577 43.38 16.09 11.57
CA ALA A 577 44.22 16.70 10.53
C ALA A 577 44.07 18.22 10.45
N THR A 578 42.83 18.71 10.47
CA THR A 578 42.45 20.12 10.60
C THR A 578 41.30 20.23 11.60
N LEU A 579 41.02 21.42 12.12
CA LEU A 579 39.92 21.62 13.08
C LEU A 579 38.57 21.07 12.58
N THR A 580 38.35 21.09 11.27
CA THR A 580 37.09 20.68 10.62
C THR A 580 37.14 19.30 10.00
N ALA A 581 38.27 18.60 10.07
CA ALA A 581 38.39 17.24 9.56
C ALA A 581 37.86 16.24 10.59
N PRO A 582 36.94 15.33 10.21
CA PRO A 582 36.38 14.35 11.14
C PRO A 582 37.44 13.29 11.53
N ASN A 583 37.23 12.65 12.68
CA ASN A 583 38.10 11.58 13.18
C ASN A 583 37.36 10.25 13.33
N GLY A 584 37.60 9.30 12.41
CA GLY A 584 36.94 7.99 12.41
C GLY A 584 37.12 7.19 13.71
N MET A 585 38.29 7.27 14.37
CA MET A 585 38.50 6.59 15.65
C MET A 585 37.66 7.19 16.79
N ALA A 586 37.49 8.52 16.77
CA ALA A 586 36.63 9.20 17.73
C ALA A 586 35.15 8.88 17.49
N GLN A 587 34.73 8.78 16.22
CA GLN A 587 33.38 8.34 15.86
C GLN A 587 33.13 6.89 16.29
N GLN A 588 34.06 5.96 16.04
CA GLN A 588 33.97 4.59 16.53
C GLN A 588 33.83 4.53 18.06
N ALA A 589 34.63 5.32 18.79
CA ALA A 589 34.53 5.40 20.25
C ALA A 589 33.17 5.95 20.70
N CYS A 590 32.64 6.96 20.01
CA CYS A 590 31.33 7.54 20.32
C CYS A 590 30.19 6.52 20.11
N ILE A 591 30.22 5.80 18.98
CA ILE A 591 29.25 4.75 18.66
C ILE A 591 29.33 3.62 19.69
N ARG A 592 30.53 3.12 19.97
CA ARG A 592 30.75 2.00 20.90
C ARG A 592 30.29 2.33 22.32
N GLU A 593 30.53 3.56 22.80
CA GLU A 593 30.08 3.98 24.12
C GLU A 593 28.56 4.18 24.22
N SER A 594 27.91 4.73 23.18
CA SER A 594 26.43 4.82 23.14
C SER A 594 25.79 3.43 23.17
N MET A 595 26.32 2.49 22.37
CA MET A 595 25.88 1.10 22.38
C MET A 595 26.10 0.40 23.72
N ARG A 596 27.25 0.68 24.36
CA ARG A 596 27.56 0.17 25.70
C ARG A 596 26.56 0.70 26.74
N GLU A 597 26.18 1.97 26.65
CA GLU A 597 25.13 2.54 27.51
C GLU A 597 23.75 1.93 27.23
N ALA A 598 23.44 1.65 25.96
CA ALA A 598 22.21 0.98 25.54
C ALA A 598 22.17 -0.52 25.88
N MET A 599 23.32 -1.12 26.20
CA MET A 599 23.53 -2.56 26.39
C MET A 599 23.10 -3.40 25.17
N VAL A 600 23.45 -2.92 23.98
CA VAL A 600 23.11 -3.59 22.70
C VAL A 600 24.37 -4.07 21.98
N ALA A 601 24.28 -5.23 21.33
CA ALA A 601 25.31 -5.73 20.43
C ALA A 601 25.18 -5.08 19.04
N ALA A 602 26.30 -5.01 18.31
CA ALA A 602 26.36 -4.48 16.95
C ALA A 602 25.32 -5.09 16.00
N SER A 603 25.16 -6.42 16.03
CA SER A 603 24.21 -7.16 15.21
C SER A 603 22.75 -6.86 15.51
N GLN A 604 22.43 -6.26 16.67
CA GLN A 604 21.07 -5.90 17.03
C GLN A 604 20.65 -4.54 16.46
N ILE A 605 21.59 -3.68 16.06
CA ILE A 605 21.27 -2.41 15.40
C ILE A 605 20.89 -2.70 13.95
N THR A 606 19.62 -2.46 13.64
CA THR A 606 19.00 -2.73 12.34
C THR A 606 19.11 -1.57 11.38
N ILE A 607 19.11 -0.33 11.89
CA ILE A 607 19.11 0.90 11.10
C ILE A 607 20.16 1.88 11.63
N ALA A 608 20.94 2.48 10.75
CA ALA A 608 21.86 3.58 11.04
C ALA A 608 21.42 4.83 10.26
N GLU A 609 20.95 5.84 11.00
CA GLU A 609 20.80 7.22 10.51
C GLU A 609 22.13 7.95 10.71
N CYS A 610 22.88 8.09 9.62
CA CYS A 610 24.19 8.70 9.61
C CYS A 610 24.13 10.22 9.77
N HIS A 611 25.25 10.81 10.18
CA HIS A 611 25.49 12.22 10.00
C HIS A 611 25.49 12.57 8.50
N GLY A 612 26.11 11.76 7.64
CA GLY A 612 25.86 11.65 6.20
C GLY A 612 25.62 12.98 5.48
N THR A 613 26.64 13.83 5.44
CA THR A 613 26.53 15.20 4.89
C THR A 613 26.68 15.27 3.38
N GLY A 614 27.07 14.18 2.70
CA GLY A 614 27.37 14.24 1.27
C GLY A 614 28.72 14.87 0.99
N THR A 615 29.66 14.78 1.93
CA THR A 615 31.02 15.29 1.75
C THR A 615 31.96 14.18 1.27
N ALA A 616 32.78 14.48 0.27
CA ALA A 616 33.73 13.51 -0.31
C ALA A 616 34.62 12.80 0.73
N LEU A 617 34.99 13.51 1.81
CA LEU A 617 35.83 12.97 2.89
C LEU A 617 35.03 12.40 4.06
N GLY A 618 33.90 13.04 4.42
CA GLY A 618 33.16 12.69 5.64
C GLY A 618 32.39 11.38 5.51
N ASP A 619 31.73 11.15 4.39
CA ASP A 619 30.90 9.96 4.18
C ASP A 619 31.75 8.66 4.26
N PRO A 620 32.94 8.54 3.61
CA PRO A 620 33.84 7.40 3.79
C PRO A 620 34.29 7.18 5.24
N ILE A 621 34.62 8.25 5.97
CA ILE A 621 35.10 8.16 7.35
C ILE A 621 33.99 7.65 8.28
N GLU A 622 32.75 8.10 8.08
CA GLU A 622 31.61 7.67 8.87
C GLU A 622 31.22 6.21 8.59
N VAL A 623 31.16 5.81 7.33
CA VAL A 623 30.86 4.41 6.96
C VAL A 623 31.96 3.47 7.47
N GLY A 624 33.23 3.87 7.35
CA GLY A 624 34.35 3.12 7.94
C GLY A 624 34.30 3.06 9.47
N ALA A 625 33.81 4.10 10.14
CA ALA A 625 33.58 4.09 11.58
C ALA A 625 32.43 3.16 12.01
N LEU A 626 31.34 3.12 11.23
CA LEU A 626 30.26 2.15 11.44
C LEU A 626 30.78 0.72 11.29
N ARG A 627 31.50 0.42 10.19
CA ARG A 627 32.13 -0.89 9.96
C ARG A 627 33.01 -1.30 11.14
N GLY A 628 33.93 -0.43 11.56
CA GLY A 628 34.88 -0.70 12.66
C GLY A 628 34.24 -0.96 14.04
N VAL A 629 32.95 -0.68 14.21
CA VAL A 629 32.19 -1.04 15.42
C VAL A 629 31.19 -2.16 15.17
N MET A 630 30.65 -2.27 13.96
CA MET A 630 29.49 -3.11 13.66
C MET A 630 29.82 -4.47 13.02
N GLU A 631 31.09 -4.75 12.72
CA GLU A 631 31.54 -6.08 12.28
C GLU A 631 31.91 -7.03 13.45
N PRO A 632 31.74 -8.36 13.30
CA PRO A 632 31.02 -9.03 12.21
C PRO A 632 29.50 -9.04 12.47
N ARG A 633 28.70 -9.03 11.40
CA ARG A 633 27.23 -9.13 11.48
C ARG A 633 26.70 -9.98 10.31
N ASP A 634 25.65 -10.76 10.55
CA ASP A 634 25.05 -11.66 9.55
C ASP A 634 23.89 -11.00 8.78
N THR A 635 23.22 -10.02 9.39
CA THR A 635 22.10 -9.30 8.80
C THR A 635 22.55 -7.93 8.30
N PRO A 636 22.09 -7.45 7.14
CA PRO A 636 22.47 -6.14 6.65
C PRO A 636 22.10 -4.99 7.60
N LEU A 637 22.98 -3.99 7.69
CA LEU A 637 22.67 -2.70 8.32
C LEU A 637 21.98 -1.81 7.27
N LEU A 638 20.77 -1.32 7.56
CA LEU A 638 20.13 -0.32 6.71
C LEU A 638 20.72 1.05 7.01
N THR A 639 21.36 1.69 6.03
CA THR A 639 22.08 2.95 6.21
C THR A 639 21.38 4.09 5.46
N THR A 640 21.04 5.15 6.18
CA THR A 640 20.22 6.25 5.66
C THR A 640 20.63 7.60 6.25
N SER A 641 20.20 8.71 5.62
CA SER A 641 20.39 10.08 6.11
C SER A 641 19.25 11.00 5.66
N ALA A 642 18.59 11.67 6.60
CA ALA A 642 17.55 12.66 6.34
C ALA A 642 18.06 13.89 5.57
N LYS A 643 19.39 14.12 5.55
CA LYS A 643 19.98 15.27 4.87
C LYS A 643 19.82 15.19 3.36
N SER A 644 19.68 13.99 2.83
CA SER A 644 19.37 13.77 1.41
C SER A 644 17.99 14.31 1.04
N ASN A 645 17.01 14.33 1.96
CA ASN A 645 15.66 14.86 1.71
C ASN A 645 15.55 16.37 1.95
N ILE A 646 16.07 16.84 3.09
CA ILE A 646 15.78 18.20 3.60
C ILE A 646 17.03 19.03 3.91
N GLY A 647 18.16 18.64 3.34
CA GLY A 647 19.43 19.32 3.59
C GLY A 647 19.93 19.16 5.03
N HIS A 648 21.07 19.78 5.28
CA HIS A 648 21.66 19.84 6.60
C HIS A 648 21.01 20.95 7.42
N THR A 649 20.12 20.57 8.35
CA THR A 649 19.46 21.48 9.30
C THR A 649 20.36 21.89 10.47
N GLU A 650 21.68 21.95 10.25
CA GLU A 650 22.73 22.39 11.18
C GLU A 650 22.47 22.00 12.65
N ALA A 651 22.17 22.95 13.54
CA ALA A 651 21.94 22.69 14.97
C ALA A 651 20.77 21.72 15.24
N CYS A 652 19.79 21.64 14.33
CA CYS A 652 18.63 20.76 14.40
C CYS A 652 18.87 19.36 13.80
N ALA A 653 19.97 19.14 13.07
CA ALA A 653 20.20 17.93 12.30
C ALA A 653 20.13 16.64 13.13
N GLY A 654 20.68 16.66 14.34
CA GLY A 654 20.62 15.52 15.26
C GLY A 654 19.19 15.21 15.75
N MET A 655 18.37 16.22 15.98
CA MET A 655 16.97 16.05 16.40
C MET A 655 16.12 15.46 15.28
N ILE A 656 16.26 15.95 14.05
CA ILE A 656 15.57 15.39 12.88
C ILE A 656 15.96 13.93 12.69
N GLY A 657 17.26 13.61 12.74
CA GLY A 657 17.73 12.23 12.64
C GLY A 657 17.16 11.34 13.75
N LEU A 658 17.06 11.85 14.99
CA LEU A 658 16.45 11.12 16.09
C LEU A 658 14.95 10.86 15.86
N ILE A 659 14.19 11.87 15.42
CA ILE A 659 12.75 11.74 15.11
C ILE A 659 12.55 10.74 13.96
N LYS A 660 13.39 10.80 12.92
CA LYS A 660 13.39 9.84 11.81
C LYS A 660 13.67 8.42 12.31
N CYS A 661 14.70 8.21 13.14
CA CYS A 661 14.96 6.93 13.78
C CYS A 661 13.74 6.40 14.54
N VAL A 662 13.08 7.23 15.34
CA VAL A 662 11.86 6.86 16.09
C VAL A 662 10.73 6.45 15.14
N SER A 663 10.53 7.17 14.04
CA SER A 663 9.53 6.81 13.02
C SER A 663 9.86 5.47 12.37
N MET A 664 11.09 5.30 11.89
CA MET A 664 11.57 4.09 11.22
C MET A 664 11.41 2.84 12.09
N VAL A 665 11.83 2.88 13.36
CA VAL A 665 11.66 1.71 14.27
C VAL A 665 10.20 1.44 14.61
N SER A 666 9.36 2.47 14.64
CA SER A 666 7.94 2.32 14.94
C SER A 666 7.16 1.71 13.76
N ARG A 667 7.62 1.95 12.53
CA ARG A 667 7.04 1.39 11.29
C ARG A 667 7.75 0.13 10.78
N SER A 668 8.90 -0.23 11.36
CA SER A 668 9.77 -1.32 10.92
C SER A 668 10.21 -1.16 9.46
N THR A 669 10.57 0.07 9.10
CA THR A 669 11.01 0.45 7.75
C THR A 669 12.24 1.35 7.85
N ALA A 670 13.18 1.22 6.92
CA ALA A 670 14.17 2.26 6.66
C ALA A 670 13.67 3.17 5.53
N ASP A 671 13.84 4.48 5.72
CA ASP A 671 13.47 5.48 4.73
C ASP A 671 14.61 5.66 3.69
N PRO A 672 14.28 5.97 2.42
CA PRO A 672 15.23 6.07 1.32
C PRO A 672 16.27 7.18 1.48
N ASN A 673 17.40 7.03 0.77
CA ASN A 673 18.36 8.11 0.52
C ASN A 673 18.04 8.77 -0.83
N CYS A 674 17.70 10.04 -0.81
CA CYS A 674 17.54 10.82 -2.04
C CYS A 674 18.91 11.07 -2.70
N HIS A 675 18.90 11.24 -4.02
CA HIS A 675 20.08 11.61 -4.81
C HIS A 675 21.23 10.59 -4.84
N LEU A 676 21.05 9.41 -4.25
CA LEU A 676 21.97 8.29 -4.41
C LEU A 676 21.68 7.59 -5.74
N ASN A 677 22.61 7.68 -6.69
CA ASN A 677 22.55 7.01 -7.98
C ASN A 677 23.67 5.96 -8.13
N SER A 678 24.86 6.28 -7.63
CA SER A 678 26.01 5.39 -7.66
C SER A 678 26.83 5.58 -6.39
N LEU A 679 27.07 4.50 -5.66
CA LEU A 679 27.83 4.56 -4.42
C LEU A 679 29.23 5.13 -4.65
N ASN A 680 29.66 5.98 -3.71
CA ASN A 680 31.00 6.52 -3.70
C ASN A 680 32.01 5.37 -3.52
N PRO A 681 32.98 5.20 -4.44
CA PRO A 681 33.92 4.08 -4.41
C PRO A 681 34.89 4.14 -3.22
N HIS A 682 34.95 5.26 -2.50
CA HIS A 682 35.74 5.39 -1.28
C HIS A 682 35.02 4.89 -0.02
N LEU A 683 33.73 4.54 -0.10
CA LEU A 683 33.03 3.92 1.02
C LEU A 683 33.55 2.50 1.22
N ASP A 684 33.97 2.20 2.44
CA ASP A 684 34.51 0.89 2.81
C ASP A 684 33.37 -0.11 3.10
N VAL A 685 32.66 -0.52 2.04
CA VAL A 685 31.46 -1.39 2.10
C VAL A 685 31.75 -2.83 1.70
N GLU A 686 32.93 -3.12 1.14
CA GLU A 686 33.28 -4.46 0.68
C GLU A 686 33.43 -5.42 1.88
N GLY A 687 32.62 -6.48 1.89
CA GLY A 687 32.56 -7.45 2.99
C GLY A 687 31.83 -6.96 4.25
N PHE A 688 31.38 -5.71 4.28
CA PHE A 688 30.54 -5.16 5.35
C PHE A 688 29.08 -5.14 4.86
N PRO A 689 28.18 -6.01 5.39
CA PRO A 689 26.80 -6.06 4.92
C PRO A 689 26.04 -4.82 5.39
N SER A 690 26.14 -3.76 4.60
CA SER A 690 25.48 -2.46 4.78
C SER A 690 24.78 -2.11 3.49
N VAL A 691 23.52 -1.69 3.61
CA VAL A 691 22.60 -1.51 2.49
C VAL A 691 22.15 -0.05 2.45
N PHE A 692 22.28 0.56 1.28
CA PHE A 692 22.00 1.97 1.03
C PHE A 692 20.93 2.05 -0.05
N GLU A 693 19.69 2.29 0.36
CA GLU A 693 18.54 2.13 -0.54
C GLU A 693 18.00 3.49 -0.96
N THR A 694 17.49 3.54 -2.18
CA THR A 694 16.79 4.69 -2.78
C THR A 694 15.27 4.56 -2.67
N GLU A 695 14.80 3.43 -2.15
CA GLU A 695 13.40 3.13 -1.86
C GLU A 695 13.23 2.78 -0.38
N SER A 696 12.01 2.89 0.14
CA SER A 696 11.75 2.47 1.52
C SER A 696 11.80 0.94 1.62
N VAL A 697 12.52 0.43 2.62
CA VAL A 697 12.73 -1.02 2.81
C VAL A 697 12.23 -1.47 4.18
N GLU A 698 11.47 -2.57 4.22
CA GLU A 698 11.05 -3.18 5.48
C GLU A 698 12.24 -3.86 6.19
N THR A 699 12.34 -3.66 7.51
CA THR A 699 13.28 -4.43 8.34
C THR A 699 12.83 -5.87 8.54
N ARG A 700 11.54 -6.15 8.28
CA ARG A 700 10.84 -7.42 8.51
C ARG A 700 10.74 -7.86 9.98
N LEU A 701 11.18 -7.02 10.92
CA LEU A 701 11.17 -7.31 12.36
C LEU A 701 10.00 -6.60 13.06
N ASN A 702 9.43 -7.21 14.09
CA ASN A 702 8.37 -6.59 14.91
C ASN A 702 8.87 -5.63 16.00
N SER A 703 10.18 -5.50 16.17
CA SER A 703 10.86 -4.51 16.99
C SER A 703 12.23 -4.21 16.37
N ASN A 704 12.74 -3.00 16.56
CA ASN A 704 13.96 -2.56 15.89
C ASN A 704 14.80 -1.69 16.81
N TYR A 705 16.13 -1.74 16.63
CA TYR A 705 17.04 -0.71 17.12
C TYR A 705 17.48 0.18 15.97
N ALA A 706 17.39 1.48 16.17
CA ALA A 706 17.97 2.45 15.26
C ALA A 706 18.99 3.32 15.99
N GLY A 707 20.01 3.68 15.23
CA GLY A 707 21.07 4.51 15.70
C GLY A 707 21.20 5.81 14.93
N VAL A 708 21.14 6.95 15.62
CA VAL A 708 21.44 8.26 15.01
C VAL A 708 22.82 8.78 15.42
N SER A 709 23.61 9.23 14.43
CA SER A 709 24.89 9.93 14.59
C SER A 709 24.76 11.41 14.22
N SER A 710 25.44 12.30 14.97
CA SER A 710 25.61 13.69 14.56
C SER A 710 26.96 14.27 14.99
N PHE A 711 27.73 14.80 14.04
CA PHE A 711 29.11 15.24 14.23
C PHE A 711 29.23 16.74 13.93
N GLY A 712 29.62 17.53 14.93
CA GLY A 712 29.86 18.96 14.80
C GLY A 712 31.17 19.23 14.06
N PHE A 713 31.21 20.22 13.17
CA PHE A 713 32.43 20.58 12.45
C PHE A 713 33.57 21.06 13.38
N SER A 714 33.27 21.41 14.63
CA SER A 714 34.26 21.72 15.66
C SER A 714 34.90 20.47 16.29
N GLY A 715 34.45 19.27 15.90
CA GLY A 715 34.93 17.97 16.36
C GLY A 715 34.13 17.36 17.52
N THR A 716 33.00 17.95 17.94
CA THR A 716 32.14 17.34 18.96
C THR A 716 31.23 16.30 18.32
N ASN A 717 31.30 15.05 18.76
CA ASN A 717 30.47 13.97 18.23
C ASN A 717 29.38 13.59 19.22
N ALA A 718 28.19 13.26 18.71
CA ALA A 718 27.08 12.73 19.49
C ALA A 718 26.46 11.51 18.80
N ARG A 719 26.00 10.56 19.60
CA ARG A 719 25.31 9.34 19.17
C ARG A 719 24.14 9.07 20.11
N ALA A 720 23.01 8.62 19.57
CA ALA A 720 21.90 8.12 20.38
C ALA A 720 21.27 6.85 19.79
N ASP A 721 20.96 5.89 20.64
CA ASP A 721 20.39 4.60 20.27
C ASP A 721 18.96 4.47 20.81
N VAL A 722 18.03 4.12 19.93
CA VAL A 722 16.62 4.02 20.24
C VAL A 722 16.06 2.64 19.92
N TRP A 723 15.08 2.23 20.70
CA TRP A 723 14.36 0.97 20.54
C TRP A 723 12.86 1.20 20.58
N SER A 724 12.14 0.58 19.65
CA SER A 724 10.68 0.50 19.74
C SER A 724 10.21 -0.85 19.24
N GLN A 725 9.13 -1.34 19.84
CA GLN A 725 8.29 -2.32 19.19
C GLN A 725 7.52 -1.61 18.07
N CYS A 726 7.30 -2.30 16.95
CA CYS A 726 6.52 -1.78 15.85
C CYS A 726 5.12 -1.37 16.35
N LYS A 727 4.71 -0.12 16.05
CA LYS A 727 3.47 0.52 16.54
C LYS A 727 2.44 0.72 15.45
N SER A 728 2.85 0.62 14.19
CA SER A 728 2.04 0.83 12.99
C SER A 728 2.55 -0.07 11.86
N GLY A 729 1.68 -0.39 10.91
CA GLY A 729 2.01 -1.28 9.80
C GLY A 729 1.86 -2.78 10.12
N PRO A 730 2.17 -3.67 9.14
CA PRO A 730 1.92 -5.11 9.21
C PRO A 730 2.62 -5.84 10.36
N ARG A 731 3.68 -5.26 10.93
CA ARG A 731 4.56 -5.90 11.91
C ARG A 731 4.25 -5.51 13.36
N LYS A 732 3.19 -4.74 13.61
CA LYS A 732 2.77 -4.36 14.98
C LYS A 732 2.34 -5.59 15.77
N ALA A 733 3.22 -6.08 16.64
CA ALA A 733 2.98 -7.25 17.50
C ALA A 733 2.69 -6.88 18.97
N SER A 734 2.21 -5.66 19.23
CA SER A 734 1.85 -5.24 20.60
C SER A 734 0.45 -5.75 20.94
N SER A 735 0.39 -6.80 21.75
CA SER A 735 -0.81 -7.48 22.27
C SER A 735 -1.67 -8.17 21.19
N GLN A 736 -2.12 -9.39 21.48
CA GLN A 736 -3.11 -10.14 20.69
C GLN A 736 -4.06 -9.16 20.01
N LEU A 737 -3.93 -9.04 18.69
CA LEU A 737 -4.90 -8.33 17.89
C LEU A 737 -6.19 -9.12 18.12
N ASP A 738 -7.03 -8.59 19.00
CA ASP A 738 -8.30 -9.20 19.34
C ASP A 738 -9.24 -8.92 18.16
N ILE A 739 -9.01 -9.68 17.08
CA ILE A 739 -9.71 -9.59 15.80
C ILE A 739 -11.23 -9.79 16.01
N SER A 740 -11.64 -10.32 17.16
CA SER A 740 -13.04 -10.40 17.58
C SER A 740 -13.71 -9.02 17.83
N LYS A 741 -12.92 -7.94 17.94
CA LYS A 741 -13.36 -6.56 18.15
C LYS A 741 -13.24 -5.64 16.92
N ALA A 742 -12.82 -6.17 15.77
CA ALA A 742 -12.65 -5.37 14.55
C ALA A 742 -13.95 -5.33 13.74
N ASP A 743 -14.59 -4.17 13.67
CA ASP A 743 -15.93 -4.02 13.08
C ASP A 743 -15.94 -3.89 11.55
N GLN A 744 -14.87 -3.35 10.95
CA GLN A 744 -14.68 -3.19 9.50
C GLN A 744 -13.20 -3.25 9.12
N VAL A 745 -12.94 -3.65 7.86
CA VAL A 745 -11.62 -3.60 7.22
C VAL A 745 -11.69 -2.60 6.07
N HIS A 746 -10.85 -1.57 6.11
CA HIS A 746 -10.79 -0.51 5.10
C HIS A 746 -9.52 -0.64 4.25
N MET A 747 -9.56 -0.04 3.07
CA MET A 747 -8.43 0.09 2.17
C MET A 747 -8.32 1.55 1.76
N ARG A 748 -7.13 2.03 1.38
CA ARG A 748 -7.02 3.33 0.73
C ARG A 748 -7.22 3.16 -0.77
N CYS A 749 -8.12 3.96 -1.34
CA CYS A 749 -8.23 4.08 -2.79
C CYS A 749 -6.90 4.62 -3.34
N PRO A 750 -6.23 3.90 -4.25
CA PRO A 750 -4.92 4.32 -4.76
C PRO A 750 -5.00 5.58 -5.66
N VAL A 751 -6.20 5.96 -6.12
CA VAL A 751 -6.41 7.13 -7.00
C VAL A 751 -6.86 8.36 -6.21
N THR A 752 -7.79 8.21 -5.27
CA THR A 752 -8.35 9.35 -4.52
C THR A 752 -7.75 9.51 -3.13
N LEU A 753 -6.95 8.54 -2.67
CA LEU A 753 -6.40 8.43 -1.31
C LEU A 753 -7.46 8.38 -0.20
N GLY A 754 -8.75 8.31 -0.55
CA GLY A 754 -9.86 8.15 0.38
C GLY A 754 -9.95 6.72 0.91
N LEU A 755 -10.45 6.54 2.14
CA LEU A 755 -10.74 5.21 2.69
C LEU A 755 -11.95 4.62 1.96
N ILE A 756 -11.86 3.36 1.57
CA ILE A 756 -12.94 2.55 0.99
C ILE A 756 -13.11 1.26 1.79
N GLU A 757 -14.32 0.69 1.80
CA GLU A 757 -14.58 -0.60 2.44
C GLU A 757 -14.05 -1.75 1.58
N ALA A 758 -13.32 -2.69 2.20
CA ALA A 758 -12.53 -3.70 1.49
C ALA A 758 -13.35 -4.71 0.68
N ARG A 759 -14.60 -4.95 1.06
CA ARG A 759 -15.50 -5.97 0.53
C ARG A 759 -16.44 -5.43 -0.54
N THR A 760 -16.92 -4.19 -0.41
CA THR A 760 -17.90 -3.55 -1.29
C THR A 760 -17.26 -2.53 -2.23
N GLY A 761 -16.08 -2.01 -1.88
CA GLY A 761 -15.36 -0.98 -2.64
C GLY A 761 -15.88 0.44 -2.42
N GLU A 762 -16.84 0.65 -1.52
CA GLU A 762 -17.51 1.95 -1.33
C GLU A 762 -16.69 2.96 -0.51
N PRO A 763 -16.78 4.28 -0.78
CA PRO A 763 -16.11 5.31 -0.01
C PRO A 763 -16.62 5.41 1.44
N VAL A 764 -15.70 5.55 2.39
CA VAL A 764 -16.01 5.76 3.80
C VAL A 764 -16.52 7.19 4.03
N THR A 765 -17.70 7.33 4.62
CA THR A 765 -18.40 8.62 4.76
C THR A 765 -17.82 9.54 5.86
N GLU A 766 -18.15 10.83 5.82
CA GLU A 766 -17.64 11.82 6.79
C GLU A 766 -18.07 11.57 8.23
N SER A 767 -19.25 10.97 8.44
CA SER A 767 -19.75 10.60 9.77
C SER A 767 -18.86 9.55 10.44
N PHE A 768 -18.21 8.68 9.65
CA PHE A 768 -17.26 7.67 10.13
C PHE A 768 -15.88 8.25 10.49
N LYS A 769 -15.37 9.23 9.72
CA LYS A 769 -14.08 9.90 10.00
C LYS A 769 -13.98 10.46 11.43
N LYS A 770 -15.11 10.65 12.11
CA LYS A 770 -15.23 11.20 13.47
C LYS A 770 -15.33 10.16 14.60
N ARG A 771 -15.39 8.85 14.32
CA ARG A 771 -15.49 7.78 15.35
C ARG A 771 -14.12 7.24 15.77
N ARG A 772 -13.97 6.85 17.04
CA ARG A 772 -12.70 6.48 17.71
C ARG A 772 -12.45 4.95 17.88
N GLY A 773 -13.14 4.10 17.12
CA GLY A 773 -12.99 2.63 17.18
C GLY A 773 -11.86 2.08 16.29
N TYR A 774 -11.39 0.86 16.61
CA TYR A 774 -10.26 0.17 15.98
C TYR A 774 -10.39 0.05 14.45
N LYS A 775 -9.32 0.39 13.73
CA LYS A 775 -9.23 0.37 12.26
C LYS A 775 -8.30 -0.76 11.83
N ALA A 776 -8.72 -1.55 10.83
CA ALA A 776 -7.87 -2.54 10.18
C ALA A 776 -7.68 -2.14 8.72
N ASP A 777 -6.42 -1.98 8.31
CA ASP A 777 -6.03 -1.73 6.92
C ASP A 777 -5.76 -3.07 6.22
N VAL A 778 -6.27 -3.27 5.00
CA VAL A 778 -5.86 -4.43 4.19
C VAL A 778 -4.40 -4.26 3.76
N LEU A 779 -3.60 -5.28 4.01
CA LEU A 779 -2.21 -5.35 3.55
C LEU A 779 -2.16 -5.70 2.07
N ARG A 780 -1.47 -4.84 1.32
CA ARG A 780 -1.14 -4.98 -0.10
C ARG A 780 -0.16 -6.15 -0.29
N ASP A 781 -0.30 -6.90 -1.40
CA ASP A 781 0.72 -7.87 -1.81
C ASP A 781 2.01 -7.14 -2.23
N GLU A 782 3.18 -7.63 -1.78
CA GLU A 782 4.50 -6.96 -1.80
C GLU A 782 4.97 -6.59 -3.24
N TRP A 783 4.34 -7.15 -4.28
CA TRP A 783 4.76 -7.01 -5.68
C TRP A 783 3.66 -6.56 -6.65
N ALA A 784 2.49 -6.13 -6.17
CA ALA A 784 1.42 -5.73 -7.08
C ALA A 784 1.71 -4.37 -7.75
N PRO A 785 1.58 -4.23 -9.08
CA PRO A 785 1.94 -2.99 -9.76
C PRO A 785 0.95 -1.85 -9.43
N TYR A 786 1.39 -0.59 -9.55
CA TYR A 786 0.68 0.61 -9.04
C TYR A 786 -0.55 1.03 -9.86
N ASP A 787 -0.93 0.25 -10.86
CA ASP A 787 -1.71 0.70 -12.00
C ASP A 787 -3.10 0.07 -12.17
N ILE A 788 -3.58 -0.87 -11.32
CA ILE A 788 -4.95 -1.43 -11.44
C ILE A 788 -5.60 -1.75 -10.07
N SER A 789 -6.81 -1.23 -9.83
CA SER A 789 -7.45 -1.04 -8.50
C SER A 789 -8.20 -2.25 -7.85
N SER A 790 -8.05 -3.50 -8.34
CA SER A 790 -8.70 -4.66 -7.65
C SER A 790 -7.93 -5.97 -7.55
N GLN A 791 -6.89 -6.18 -8.36
CA GLN A 791 -6.15 -7.45 -8.36
C GLN A 791 -5.17 -7.55 -7.17
N VAL A 792 -5.05 -6.46 -6.41
CA VAL A 792 -4.07 -6.19 -5.34
C VAL A 792 -4.42 -6.79 -3.98
N TYR A 793 -5.66 -7.29 -3.80
CA TYR A 793 -6.25 -7.63 -2.49
C TYR A 793 -6.87 -9.04 -2.44
N THR A 794 -6.31 -10.01 -3.15
CA THR A 794 -6.86 -11.38 -3.32
C THR A 794 -6.55 -12.36 -2.18
N GLY A 795 -5.95 -11.89 -1.07
CA GLY A 795 -5.71 -12.70 0.14
C GLY A 795 -7.02 -13.18 0.77
N GLY A 796 -7.20 -14.50 0.88
CA GLY A 796 -8.50 -15.15 1.12
C GLY A 796 -9.32 -14.67 2.31
N PHE A 797 -10.63 -14.61 2.11
CA PHE A 797 -11.66 -14.31 3.12
C PHE A 797 -12.56 -15.53 3.35
N ARG A 798 -13.00 -15.76 4.60
CA ARG A 798 -14.15 -16.64 4.91
C ARG A 798 -14.94 -16.09 6.10
N PHE A 799 -16.26 -16.01 5.95
CA PHE A 799 -17.17 -15.20 6.79
C PHE A 799 -18.20 -16.04 7.61
N ARG A 800 -18.60 -15.45 8.77
CA ARG A 800 -19.76 -15.66 9.70
C ARG A 800 -19.93 -17.06 10.35
N ARG A 801 -20.32 -17.23 11.63
CA ARG A 801 -20.39 -16.45 12.90
C ARG A 801 -20.78 -17.42 14.04
N ALA A 802 -20.32 -17.20 15.28
CA ALA A 802 -21.10 -17.24 16.53
C ALA A 802 -20.25 -16.66 17.70
N THR A 803 -20.44 -15.38 18.05
CA THR A 803 -21.16 -14.83 19.23
C THR A 803 -20.29 -14.65 20.48
N LEU A 804 -19.96 -13.40 20.83
CA LEU A 804 -19.69 -12.92 22.21
C LEU A 804 -20.28 -11.51 22.29
N GLN A 805 -21.40 -11.33 22.99
CA GLN A 805 -21.58 -11.03 24.41
C GLN A 805 -21.42 -9.54 24.74
N GLU A 806 -22.49 -9.05 25.37
CA GLU A 806 -22.82 -7.67 25.68
C GLU A 806 -21.81 -7.06 26.65
N GLU A 807 -21.37 -5.83 26.38
CA GLU A 807 -21.19 -4.80 27.41
C GLU A 807 -21.08 -3.40 26.79
N GLY A 808 -22.20 -2.67 26.87
CA GLY A 808 -22.27 -1.29 27.37
C GLY A 808 -21.69 -0.14 26.54
N LEU A 809 -22.58 0.60 25.86
CA LEU A 809 -22.58 2.07 25.86
C LEU A 809 -24.02 2.56 25.59
N ASP A 810 -24.59 3.35 26.49
CA ASP A 810 -25.97 3.80 26.40
C ASP A 810 -26.14 4.90 25.32
N LEU A 811 -26.67 4.53 24.16
CA LEU A 811 -27.70 5.36 23.55
C LEU A 811 -28.99 5.03 24.31
N ASP A 812 -29.74 6.05 24.72
CA ASP A 812 -31.01 5.93 25.46
C ASP A 812 -32.15 5.36 24.58
N LEU A 813 -31.86 4.26 23.87
CA LEU A 813 -32.77 3.43 23.09
C LEU A 813 -33.82 2.76 23.99
N GLU A 814 -33.74 2.92 25.32
CA GLU A 814 -34.79 2.47 26.23
C GLU A 814 -36.12 3.19 26.00
N SER A 815 -36.10 4.40 25.43
CA SER A 815 -37.31 5.22 25.22
C SER A 815 -37.86 5.26 23.79
N SER A 816 -37.06 4.96 22.76
CA SER A 816 -37.46 5.07 21.34
C SER A 816 -37.96 3.76 20.75
N GLU A 817 -39.02 3.84 19.96
CA GLU A 817 -39.62 2.72 19.23
C GLU A 817 -39.21 2.74 17.75
N LEU A 818 -38.88 1.58 17.19
CA LEU A 818 -38.47 1.44 15.80
C LEU A 818 -39.63 0.88 14.96
N TYR A 819 -39.85 1.52 13.81
CA TYR A 819 -40.91 1.16 12.88
C TYR A 819 -40.31 0.79 11.52
N ILE A 820 -40.88 -0.23 10.88
CA ILE A 820 -40.59 -0.61 9.50
C ILE A 820 -41.73 -0.12 8.60
N VAL A 821 -41.37 0.39 7.43
CA VAL A 821 -42.33 0.80 6.40
C VAL A 821 -41.83 0.33 5.04
N GLY A 822 -42.71 -0.29 4.27
CA GLY A 822 -42.36 -0.84 2.97
C GLY A 822 -43.53 -0.92 2.02
N SER A 823 -43.22 -1.34 0.79
CA SER A 823 -44.16 -1.46 -0.32
C SER A 823 -45.27 -2.47 -0.05
N TRP A 824 -45.08 -3.48 0.81
CA TRP A 824 -46.11 -4.48 1.18
C TRP A 824 -47.33 -3.88 1.90
N SER A 825 -47.32 -2.58 2.18
CA SER A 825 -48.46 -1.84 2.71
C SER A 825 -48.81 -0.63 1.84
N GLY A 826 -48.30 -0.57 0.61
CA GLY A 826 -48.36 0.61 -0.26
C GLY A 826 -47.69 1.84 0.38
N TRP A 827 -46.68 1.64 1.24
CA TRP A 827 -46.05 2.69 2.04
C TRP A 827 -46.98 3.44 3.02
N THR A 828 -48.18 2.90 3.28
CA THR A 828 -49.22 3.58 4.09
C THR A 828 -49.15 3.22 5.58
N LYS A 829 -48.69 2.01 5.92
CA LYS A 829 -48.65 1.51 7.30
C LYS A 829 -47.22 1.50 7.82
N MET A 830 -47.02 2.07 9.01
CA MET A 830 -45.77 1.92 9.78
C MET A 830 -45.98 0.85 10.83
N GLU A 831 -45.20 -0.23 10.75
CA GLU A 831 -45.34 -1.38 11.62
C GLU A 831 -44.25 -1.36 12.68
N ARG A 832 -44.65 -1.45 13.94
CA ARG A 832 -43.70 -1.47 15.05
C ARG A 832 -42.89 -2.76 15.00
N MET A 833 -41.57 -2.63 15.04
CA MET A 833 -40.67 -3.78 15.14
C MET A 833 -40.67 -4.31 16.59
N GLU A 834 -40.74 -5.64 16.74
CA GLU A 834 -40.66 -6.30 18.05
C GLU A 834 -39.22 -6.27 18.56
N ARG A 835 -39.02 -5.76 19.77
CA ARG A 835 -37.71 -5.73 20.42
C ARG A 835 -37.43 -7.08 21.07
N LYS A 836 -36.40 -7.80 20.61
CA LYS A 836 -36.02 -9.15 21.09
C LYS A 836 -34.80 -9.16 22.03
N GLY A 837 -34.20 -8.00 22.32
CA GLY A 837 -33.01 -7.87 23.19
C GLY A 837 -32.46 -6.42 23.25
N SER A 838 -31.25 -6.24 23.76
CA SER A 838 -30.54 -4.95 23.77
C SER A 838 -30.23 -4.52 22.32
N GLY A 839 -30.97 -3.53 21.80
CA GLY A 839 -30.75 -2.99 20.46
C GLY A 839 -31.13 -3.89 19.28
N ARG A 840 -31.79 -5.03 19.48
CA ARG A 840 -32.26 -5.92 18.38
C ARG A 840 -33.77 -5.82 18.17
N PHE A 841 -34.16 -5.56 16.92
CA PHE A 841 -35.53 -5.32 16.48
C PHE A 841 -35.86 -6.25 15.31
N VAL A 842 -37.02 -6.89 15.37
CA VAL A 842 -37.44 -7.88 14.39
C VAL A 842 -38.84 -7.55 13.89
N ALA A 843 -39.08 -7.64 12.58
CA ALA A 843 -40.41 -7.51 12.02
C ALA A 843 -40.67 -8.55 10.91
N PRO A 844 -41.85 -9.19 10.91
CA PRO A 844 -42.28 -10.01 9.79
C PRO A 844 -42.68 -9.12 8.61
N VAL A 845 -42.28 -9.53 7.41
CA VAL A 845 -42.64 -8.93 6.11
C VAL A 845 -43.16 -10.04 5.22
N ILE A 846 -44.28 -9.79 4.55
CA ILE A 846 -44.89 -10.75 3.62
C ILE A 846 -44.57 -10.28 2.20
N LEU A 847 -44.03 -11.19 1.37
CA LEU A 847 -43.84 -10.92 -0.05
C LEU A 847 -45.18 -10.93 -0.77
N GLY A 848 -45.52 -9.83 -1.45
CA GLY A 848 -46.74 -9.72 -2.25
C GLY A 848 -46.73 -10.55 -3.53
N GLU A 849 -47.78 -10.43 -4.33
CA GLU A 849 -47.98 -11.15 -5.60
C GLU A 849 -46.88 -10.89 -6.63
N ALA A 850 -46.25 -9.72 -6.57
CA ALA A 850 -45.13 -9.35 -7.44
C ALA A 850 -43.78 -9.93 -6.99
N ARG A 851 -43.71 -10.52 -5.78
CA ARG A 851 -42.47 -11.03 -5.14
C ARG A 851 -41.34 -9.98 -5.08
N TYR A 852 -41.68 -8.70 -5.03
CA TYR A 852 -40.73 -7.58 -5.08
C TYR A 852 -41.13 -6.54 -4.05
N GLU A 853 -40.33 -6.40 -2.99
CA GLU A 853 -40.67 -5.52 -1.86
C GLU A 853 -39.50 -4.62 -1.43
N MET A 854 -39.80 -3.35 -1.22
CA MET A 854 -38.85 -2.30 -0.85
C MET A 854 -39.19 -1.75 0.53
N PHE A 855 -38.19 -1.41 1.35
CA PHE A 855 -38.46 -0.89 2.69
C PHE A 855 -37.37 0.02 3.27
N ARG A 856 -37.74 0.69 4.37
CA ARG A 856 -36.88 1.50 5.23
C ARG A 856 -37.34 1.43 6.68
N LEU A 857 -36.53 1.95 7.59
CA LEU A 857 -36.87 2.03 9.02
C LEU A 857 -37.00 3.49 9.44
N CYS A 858 -37.83 3.78 10.44
CA CYS A 858 -37.94 5.11 11.04
C CYS A 858 -38.14 5.01 12.54
N ILE A 859 -37.73 6.07 13.25
CA ILE A 859 -37.82 6.15 14.71
C ILE A 859 -39.09 6.90 15.08
N ASP A 860 -39.85 6.38 16.05
CA ASP A 860 -41.02 7.03 16.65
C ASP A 860 -42.06 7.52 15.62
N MET A 861 -42.20 6.80 14.49
CA MET A 861 -43.04 7.16 13.34
C MET A 861 -42.70 8.51 12.68
N ASP A 862 -41.51 9.07 12.94
CA ASP A 862 -41.05 10.32 12.38
C ASP A 862 -40.33 10.10 11.04
N ARG A 863 -40.92 10.59 9.94
CA ARG A 863 -40.34 10.53 8.58
C ARG A 863 -39.10 11.42 8.40
N SER A 864 -38.77 12.26 9.37
CA SER A 864 -37.51 13.02 9.38
C SER A 864 -36.35 12.25 10.04
N MET A 865 -36.64 11.10 10.66
CA MET A 865 -35.69 10.26 11.40
C MET A 865 -35.61 8.86 10.77
N GLU A 866 -35.26 8.82 9.48
CA GLU A 866 -35.20 7.58 8.69
C GLU A 866 -33.82 6.93 8.77
N ILE A 867 -33.81 5.61 8.86
CA ILE A 867 -32.61 4.77 8.75
C ILE A 867 -32.72 4.04 7.42
N TYR A 868 -31.70 4.17 6.59
CA TYR A 868 -31.75 3.79 5.16
C TYR A 868 -30.36 3.34 4.66
N PRO A 869 -30.29 2.59 3.55
CA PRO A 869 -29.03 2.19 2.96
C PRO A 869 -28.35 3.34 2.21
N ILE A 870 -27.02 3.31 2.08
CA ILE A 870 -26.28 4.37 1.40
C ILE A 870 -26.54 4.43 -0.12
N ILE A 871 -26.98 3.32 -0.74
CA ILE A 871 -27.37 3.23 -2.15
C ILE A 871 -28.86 2.84 -2.32
N LYS A 872 -29.40 3.00 -3.53
CA LYS A 872 -30.74 2.52 -3.90
C LYS A 872 -30.76 1.00 -4.06
N ASP A 873 -31.93 0.41 -3.85
CA ASP A 873 -32.21 -1.02 -4.08
C ASP A 873 -31.18 -1.95 -3.41
N ALA A 874 -30.81 -1.60 -2.18
CA ALA A 874 -29.68 -2.18 -1.49
C ALA A 874 -29.97 -3.57 -0.90
N SER A 875 -28.98 -4.44 -0.92
CA SER A 875 -29.02 -5.70 -0.17
C SER A 875 -28.71 -5.49 1.32
N SER A 876 -28.89 -6.55 2.12
CA SER A 876 -28.58 -6.55 3.56
C SER A 876 -27.08 -6.35 3.89
N LYS A 877 -26.20 -6.38 2.88
CA LYS A 877 -24.75 -6.23 3.05
C LYS A 877 -24.29 -4.77 2.94
N ILE A 878 -25.18 -3.86 2.56
CA ILE A 878 -24.89 -2.46 2.29
C ILE A 878 -24.92 -1.64 3.59
N TRP A 879 -24.05 -0.62 3.67
CA TRP A 879 -23.93 0.26 4.82
C TRP A 879 -25.22 1.05 5.11
N ILE A 880 -25.44 1.33 6.40
CA ILE A 880 -26.67 1.93 6.93
C ILE A 880 -26.37 3.34 7.45
N GLU A 881 -27.07 4.34 6.90
CA GLU A 881 -27.04 5.73 7.36
C GLU A 881 -28.34 6.13 8.08
N GLY A 882 -28.35 7.36 8.62
CA GLY A 882 -29.42 7.86 9.48
C GLY A 882 -29.23 7.52 10.97
N PRO A 883 -30.16 7.92 11.85
CA PRO A 883 -31.45 8.52 11.52
C PRO A 883 -31.35 9.98 11.06
N ASP A 884 -31.83 10.29 9.86
CA ASP A 884 -32.02 11.66 9.35
C ASP A 884 -32.98 11.68 8.12
N ALA A 885 -33.24 12.86 7.58
CA ALA A 885 -34.17 13.07 6.46
C ALA A 885 -33.52 12.99 5.06
N LYS A 886 -32.29 12.43 4.94
CA LYS A 886 -31.53 12.44 3.67
C LYS A 886 -31.65 11.14 2.88
N SER A 887 -32.64 10.29 3.17
CA SER A 887 -32.80 9.00 2.49
C SER A 887 -32.88 9.13 0.97
N GLY A 888 -33.52 10.18 0.43
CA GLY A 888 -33.48 10.51 -1.00
C GLY A 888 -34.03 9.40 -1.92
N GLY A 889 -34.96 8.58 -1.41
CA GLY A 889 -35.49 7.43 -2.14
C GLY A 889 -34.55 6.22 -2.18
N ARG A 890 -33.71 6.05 -1.15
CA ARG A 890 -32.86 4.86 -0.94
C ARG A 890 -33.60 3.86 -0.05
N TYR A 891 -33.73 2.63 -0.53
CA TYR A 891 -34.50 1.57 0.10
C TYR A 891 -33.69 0.27 0.10
N TRP A 892 -33.94 -0.59 1.09
CA TRP A 892 -33.54 -1.99 0.98
C TRP A 892 -34.53 -2.71 0.08
N LEU A 893 -34.03 -3.64 -0.73
CA LEU A 893 -34.82 -4.44 -1.66
C LEU A 893 -34.80 -5.91 -1.26
N ILE A 894 -35.99 -6.51 -1.19
CA ILE A 894 -36.22 -7.95 -1.11
C ILE A 894 -36.81 -8.40 -2.46
N ASP A 895 -35.96 -8.92 -3.35
CA ASP A 895 -36.40 -9.49 -4.62
C ASP A 895 -36.51 -11.02 -4.51
N GLY A 896 -37.75 -11.50 -4.35
CA GLY A 896 -38.08 -12.92 -4.30
C GLY A 896 -38.11 -13.58 -5.68
N ARG A 897 -38.01 -12.83 -6.79
CA ARG A 897 -38.09 -13.37 -8.16
C ARG A 897 -36.81 -14.10 -8.55
N GLU A 898 -35.64 -13.59 -8.12
CA GLU A 898 -34.33 -14.20 -8.39
C GLU A 898 -34.15 -15.55 -7.68
N GLN A 899 -34.78 -15.71 -6.51
CA GLN A 899 -34.69 -16.90 -5.66
C GLN A 899 -35.95 -17.78 -5.74
N GLU A 900 -36.87 -17.45 -6.66
CA GLU A 900 -38.15 -18.14 -6.89
C GLU A 900 -38.99 -18.34 -5.62
N MET A 901 -38.95 -17.38 -4.68
CA MET A 901 -39.74 -17.44 -3.45
C MET A 901 -41.24 -17.33 -3.77
N PRO A 902 -42.11 -18.21 -3.26
CA PRO A 902 -43.55 -18.10 -3.45
C PRO A 902 -44.12 -16.78 -2.92
N SER A 903 -45.18 -16.28 -3.55
CA SER A 903 -45.98 -15.18 -3.00
C SER A 903 -46.55 -15.59 -1.63
N GLY A 904 -46.71 -14.64 -0.71
CA GLY A 904 -47.10 -14.91 0.67
C GLY A 904 -45.99 -15.49 1.55
N THR A 905 -44.76 -15.60 1.05
CA THR A 905 -43.61 -16.02 1.87
C THR A 905 -43.33 -15.01 2.98
N LEU A 906 -43.16 -15.52 4.20
CA LEU A 906 -42.83 -14.72 5.38
C LEU A 906 -41.30 -14.54 5.51
N CYS A 907 -40.85 -13.31 5.29
CA CYS A 907 -39.48 -12.88 5.54
C CYS A 907 -39.40 -12.17 6.90
N GLU A 908 -38.49 -12.60 7.76
CA GLU A 908 -38.22 -11.91 9.02
C GLU A 908 -37.07 -10.93 8.80
N VAL A 909 -37.36 -9.62 8.89
CA VAL A 909 -36.35 -8.56 8.88
C VAL A 909 -35.80 -8.39 10.30
N ASP A 910 -34.50 -8.60 10.46
CA ASP A 910 -33.75 -8.50 11.70
C ASP A 910 -32.78 -7.32 11.62
N PHE A 911 -33.04 -6.30 12.43
CA PHE A 911 -32.23 -5.09 12.54
C PHE A 911 -31.57 -5.03 13.92
N GLN A 912 -30.25 -4.89 13.92
CA GLN A 912 -29.45 -4.75 15.12
C GLN A 912 -28.82 -3.36 15.16
N TRP A 913 -29.17 -2.60 16.19
CA TRP A 913 -28.66 -1.27 16.48
C TRP A 913 -27.82 -1.29 17.75
N HIS A 914 -26.51 -1.21 17.56
CA HIS A 914 -25.50 -0.99 18.60
C HIS A 914 -24.97 0.47 18.52
N PRO A 915 -24.47 1.06 19.61
CA PRO A 915 -23.87 2.41 19.59
C PRO A 915 -22.83 2.62 18.49
N GLU A 916 -22.07 1.56 18.21
CA GLU A 916 -20.95 1.60 17.27
C GLU A 916 -21.33 1.04 15.89
N ILE A 917 -22.36 0.19 15.76
CA ILE A 917 -22.68 -0.54 14.53
C ILE A 917 -24.20 -0.66 14.34
N LYS A 918 -24.68 -0.43 13.11
CA LYS A 918 -26.02 -0.83 12.66
C LYS A 918 -25.87 -1.97 11.66
N SER A 919 -26.69 -3.01 11.77
CA SER A 919 -26.73 -4.09 10.77
C SER A 919 -28.17 -4.51 10.52
N ILE A 920 -28.43 -4.95 9.30
CA ILE A 920 -29.74 -5.44 8.89
C ILE A 920 -29.58 -6.74 8.14
N SER A 921 -30.54 -7.65 8.30
CA SER A 921 -30.62 -8.87 7.52
C SER A 921 -32.07 -9.31 7.42
N TRP A 922 -32.38 -10.14 6.43
CA TRP A 922 -33.67 -10.81 6.36
C TRP A 922 -33.47 -12.25 5.95
N LYS A 923 -34.31 -13.12 6.48
CA LYS A 923 -34.32 -14.56 6.18
C LYS A 923 -35.75 -15.04 5.99
N GLN A 924 -35.92 -16.07 5.19
CA GLN A 924 -37.19 -16.78 5.12
C GLN A 924 -37.40 -17.57 6.41
N VAL A 925 -38.56 -17.41 7.06
CA VAL A 925 -38.87 -18.07 8.35
C VAL A 925 -40.01 -19.09 8.22
N GLY A 926 -40.78 -19.05 7.13
CA GLY A 926 -41.81 -20.05 6.82
C GLY A 926 -42.12 -20.12 5.32
N ALA A 927 -42.71 -21.23 4.89
CA ALA A 927 -43.39 -21.32 3.60
C ALA A 927 -44.68 -20.49 3.63
N ALA A 928 -45.24 -20.20 2.45
CA ALA A 928 -46.49 -19.44 2.26
C ALA A 928 -47.47 -19.63 3.43
N ILE A 929 -47.80 -18.54 4.12
CA ILE A 929 -48.74 -18.57 5.24
C ILE A 929 -50.06 -19.14 4.70
N ASP A 930 -50.58 -20.19 5.36
CA ASP A 930 -51.92 -20.72 5.11
C ASP A 930 -52.91 -19.53 5.19
N ASP A 931 -53.82 -19.39 4.21
CA ASP A 931 -54.71 -18.23 3.91
C ASP A 931 -55.53 -17.66 5.09
N SER A 932 -55.35 -18.17 6.31
CA SER A 932 -56.14 -17.91 7.51
C SER A 932 -55.52 -16.98 8.56
N LEU A 933 -54.29 -16.44 8.38
CA LEU A 933 -53.61 -15.72 9.49
C LEU A 933 -53.03 -14.31 9.24
N ALA A 934 -53.22 -13.70 8.08
CA ALA A 934 -53.13 -12.24 7.91
C ALA A 934 -53.86 -11.87 6.61
N GLU A 935 -54.75 -10.87 6.60
CA GLU A 935 -55.27 -10.35 5.33
C GLU A 935 -54.09 -9.67 4.61
N PRO A 936 -53.58 -10.22 3.49
CA PRO A 936 -52.49 -9.58 2.75
C PRO A 936 -52.97 -8.23 2.23
N PHE A 937 -52.08 -7.23 2.23
CA PHE A 937 -52.39 -5.93 1.64
C PHE A 937 -52.69 -6.12 0.16
N LEU A 938 -53.91 -5.76 -0.25
CA LEU A 938 -54.30 -5.85 -1.65
C LEU A 938 -53.72 -4.64 -2.39
N HIS A 939 -52.67 -4.88 -3.18
CA HIS A 939 -52.06 -3.82 -3.97
C HIS A 939 -53.03 -3.25 -5.00
N SER A 940 -52.93 -1.93 -5.20
CA SER A 940 -53.66 -1.21 -6.24
C SER A 940 -52.78 -1.09 -7.46
N TYR A 941 -53.37 -1.13 -8.65
CA TYR A 941 -52.67 -0.92 -9.91
C TYR A 941 -53.32 0.24 -10.64
N SER A 942 -52.53 1.18 -11.11
CA SER A 942 -53.03 2.39 -11.75
C SER A 942 -52.49 2.53 -13.17
N LEU A 943 -53.37 2.80 -14.13
CA LEU A 943 -53.00 3.20 -15.47
C LEU A 943 -52.46 4.63 -15.45
N ILE A 944 -51.35 4.85 -16.15
CA ILE A 944 -50.75 6.16 -16.36
C ILE A 944 -50.40 6.28 -17.85
N GLY A 945 -50.84 7.35 -18.49
CA GLY A 945 -50.66 7.49 -19.94
C GLY A 945 -51.06 8.85 -20.47
N SER A 946 -51.08 8.97 -21.80
CA SER A 946 -51.48 10.19 -22.50
C SER A 946 -52.92 10.61 -22.16
N PHE A 947 -53.84 9.66 -22.03
CA PHE A 947 -55.24 9.90 -21.67
C PHE A 947 -55.46 10.38 -20.22
N THR A 948 -54.53 10.10 -19.31
CA THR A 948 -54.58 10.61 -17.93
C THR A 948 -53.75 11.87 -17.72
N SER A 949 -53.09 12.39 -18.78
CA SER A 949 -52.07 13.44 -18.66
C SER A 949 -50.99 13.10 -17.62
N GLY A 950 -50.61 11.82 -17.52
CA GLY A 950 -49.63 11.33 -16.56
C GLY A 950 -50.12 11.22 -15.11
N GLN A 951 -51.43 11.35 -14.85
CA GLN A 951 -52.01 11.06 -13.54
C GLN A 951 -52.29 9.56 -13.38
N PHE A 952 -52.29 9.07 -12.14
CA PHE A 952 -52.65 7.68 -11.83
C PHE A 952 -54.17 7.49 -11.87
N GLN A 953 -54.64 6.61 -12.75
CA GLN A 953 -56.02 6.16 -12.82
C GLN A 953 -56.12 4.71 -12.34
N GLU A 954 -56.66 4.52 -11.14
CA GLU A 954 -56.76 3.21 -10.50
C GLU A 954 -57.61 2.20 -11.31
N MET A 955 -57.13 0.96 -11.39
CA MET A 955 -57.79 -0.19 -12.02
C MET A 955 -58.66 -0.92 -11.00
N GLN A 956 -59.77 -1.51 -11.47
CA GLN A 956 -60.67 -2.29 -10.63
C GLN A 956 -60.14 -3.72 -10.47
N SER A 957 -59.96 -4.19 -9.23
CA SER A 957 -59.66 -5.61 -8.98
C SER A 957 -60.88 -6.47 -9.30
N VAL A 958 -60.70 -7.52 -10.10
CA VAL A 958 -61.78 -8.45 -10.51
C VAL A 958 -61.81 -9.67 -9.59
N HIS A 959 -60.64 -10.29 -9.38
CA HIS A 959 -60.39 -11.34 -8.41
C HIS A 959 -58.88 -11.34 -8.05
N SER A 960 -58.46 -12.20 -7.13
CA SER A 960 -57.05 -12.28 -6.71
C SER A 960 -56.11 -12.41 -7.92
N GLY A 961 -55.11 -11.53 -7.99
CA GLY A 961 -54.12 -11.48 -9.06
C GLY A 961 -54.59 -10.87 -10.38
N MET A 962 -55.81 -10.33 -10.50
CA MET A 962 -56.34 -9.77 -11.76
C MET A 962 -57.01 -8.39 -11.58
N TRP A 963 -56.59 -7.42 -12.40
CA TRP A 963 -57.10 -6.05 -12.41
C TRP A 963 -57.55 -5.63 -13.81
N GLU A 964 -58.63 -4.86 -13.87
CA GLU A 964 -59.21 -4.34 -15.10
C GLU A 964 -59.32 -2.82 -15.05
N GLY A 965 -58.74 -2.18 -16.06
CA GLY A 965 -58.89 -0.75 -16.31
C GLY A 965 -59.38 -0.53 -17.74
N GLY A 966 -59.74 0.70 -18.05
CA GLY A 966 -60.12 1.05 -19.41
C GLY A 966 -59.87 2.51 -19.69
N PHE A 967 -59.63 2.80 -20.96
CA PHE A 967 -59.47 4.16 -21.46
C PHE A 967 -60.07 4.26 -22.85
N ARG A 968 -60.46 5.48 -23.24
CA ARG A 968 -60.98 5.77 -24.57
C ARG A 968 -59.86 6.36 -25.42
N LEU A 969 -59.67 5.84 -26.63
CA LEU A 969 -58.71 6.40 -27.57
C LEU A 969 -59.12 7.82 -27.99
N GLY A 970 -58.19 8.77 -27.90
CA GLY A 970 -58.40 10.13 -28.35
C GLY A 970 -58.60 10.25 -29.87
N VAL A 971 -58.73 11.49 -30.35
CA VAL A 971 -58.96 11.80 -31.78
C VAL A 971 -57.82 11.33 -32.71
N SER A 972 -56.63 11.09 -32.16
CA SER A 972 -55.46 10.51 -32.86
C SER A 972 -55.66 9.04 -33.21
N GLY A 973 -56.53 8.32 -32.51
CA GLY A 973 -56.62 6.85 -32.57
C GLY A 973 -55.39 6.13 -31.98
N GLU A 974 -54.56 6.85 -31.21
CA GLU A 974 -53.33 6.36 -30.61
C GLU A 974 -53.16 6.90 -29.19
N GLU A 975 -52.86 6.01 -28.24
CA GLU A 975 -52.56 6.36 -26.84
C GLU A 975 -51.35 5.54 -26.33
N ASP A 976 -50.56 6.17 -25.47
CA ASP A 976 -49.39 5.58 -24.80
C ASP A 976 -49.70 5.37 -23.31
N PHE A 977 -49.34 4.21 -22.74
CA PHE A 977 -49.59 3.94 -21.32
C PHE A 977 -48.58 3.00 -20.65
N GLN A 978 -48.58 3.02 -19.33
CA GLN A 978 -47.88 2.14 -18.39
C GLN A 978 -48.79 1.84 -17.21
N ILE A 979 -48.36 0.95 -16.32
CA ILE A 979 -49.07 0.65 -15.07
C ILE A 979 -48.13 0.91 -13.89
N ALA A 980 -48.62 1.54 -12.83
CA ALA A 980 -47.89 1.72 -11.59
C ALA A 980 -48.56 0.92 -10.46
N ARG A 981 -47.78 0.16 -9.69
CA ARG A 981 -48.24 -0.49 -8.46
C ARG A 981 -48.28 0.55 -7.34
N ASP A 982 -49.40 0.64 -6.64
CA ASP A 982 -49.67 1.57 -5.53
C ASP A 982 -49.45 3.06 -5.84
N GLY A 983 -49.48 3.45 -7.11
CA GLY A 983 -49.14 4.81 -7.53
C GLY A 983 -47.67 5.19 -7.26
N ASP A 984 -46.78 4.22 -7.13
CA ASP A 984 -45.36 4.40 -6.88
C ASP A 984 -44.57 4.38 -8.21
N SER A 985 -43.92 5.49 -8.54
CA SER A 985 -43.13 5.61 -9.76
C SER A 985 -41.83 4.78 -9.75
N ASN A 986 -41.49 4.15 -8.61
CA ASN A 986 -40.39 3.17 -8.52
C ASN A 986 -40.87 1.72 -8.68
N GLN A 987 -42.18 1.50 -8.87
CA GLN A 987 -42.78 0.17 -9.07
C GLN A 987 -43.64 0.17 -10.34
N MET A 988 -43.00 0.49 -11.47
CA MET A 988 -43.63 0.58 -12.78
C MET A 988 -43.66 -0.77 -13.48
N ILE A 989 -44.77 -1.09 -14.13
CA ILE A 989 -44.97 -2.19 -15.07
C ILE A 989 -45.08 -1.60 -16.48
N TYR A 990 -44.21 -2.06 -17.38
CA TYR A 990 -43.95 -1.40 -18.67
C TYR A 990 -43.40 -2.40 -19.72
N PRO A 991 -43.43 -2.09 -21.02
CA PRO A 991 -42.79 -2.92 -22.03
C PRO A 991 -41.28 -2.76 -22.05
N ALA A 992 -40.54 -3.81 -22.42
CA ALA A 992 -39.07 -3.76 -22.54
C ALA A 992 -38.57 -2.62 -23.47
N LYS A 993 -39.33 -2.30 -24.53
CA LYS A 993 -39.05 -1.23 -25.49
C LYS A 993 -40.14 -0.15 -25.47
N ASN A 994 -39.75 1.11 -25.57
CA ASN A 994 -40.70 2.22 -25.69
C ASN A 994 -41.49 2.13 -27.01
N GLY A 995 -42.78 2.47 -26.96
CA GLY A 995 -43.69 2.41 -28.10
C GLY A 995 -44.01 0.98 -28.56
N ALA A 996 -44.00 0.01 -27.65
CA ALA A 996 -44.21 -1.39 -28.01
C ALA A 996 -45.66 -1.66 -28.47
N CYS A 997 -45.81 -2.00 -29.76
CA CYS A 997 -47.10 -2.41 -30.34
C CYS A 997 -47.19 -3.93 -30.62
N ARG A 998 -46.05 -4.64 -30.61
CA ARG A 998 -45.92 -6.07 -30.92
C ARG A 998 -45.93 -6.89 -29.63
N THR A 999 -46.69 -7.98 -29.61
CA THR A 999 -46.84 -8.90 -28.46
C THR A 999 -45.57 -9.69 -28.13
N THR A 1000 -44.60 -9.73 -29.05
CA THR A 1000 -43.28 -10.36 -28.84
C THR A 1000 -42.35 -9.54 -27.95
N VAL A 1001 -42.72 -8.32 -27.54
CA VAL A 1001 -41.91 -7.48 -26.65
C VAL A 1001 -42.32 -7.81 -25.20
N PRO A 1002 -41.43 -8.35 -24.35
CA PRO A 1002 -41.83 -8.81 -23.03
C PRO A 1002 -42.23 -7.66 -22.08
N VAL A 1003 -43.02 -8.00 -21.07
CA VAL A 1003 -43.38 -7.12 -19.95
C VAL A 1003 -42.23 -7.07 -18.94
N ARG A 1004 -41.99 -5.90 -18.35
CA ARG A 1004 -40.98 -5.63 -17.32
C ARG A 1004 -41.65 -5.06 -16.06
N GLY A 1005 -40.89 -5.04 -14.96
CA GLY A 1005 -41.36 -4.57 -13.68
C GLY A 1005 -42.23 -5.57 -12.90
N PRO A 1006 -42.78 -5.14 -11.75
CA PRO A 1006 -42.64 -3.80 -11.17
C PRO A 1006 -41.20 -3.49 -10.75
N ASP A 1007 -40.64 -2.38 -11.23
CA ASP A 1007 -39.32 -1.85 -10.87
C ASP A 1007 -39.19 -0.35 -11.29
N SER A 1008 -38.04 0.26 -11.02
CA SER A 1008 -37.78 1.69 -11.25
C SER A 1008 -37.28 2.04 -12.66
N LEU A 1009 -37.06 1.05 -13.53
CA LEU A 1009 -36.46 1.25 -14.87
C LEU A 1009 -37.50 1.59 -15.95
N GLY A 1010 -38.78 1.67 -15.58
CA GLY A 1010 -39.88 1.92 -16.51
C GLY A 1010 -39.95 3.35 -17.07
N HIS A 1011 -39.22 4.31 -16.52
CA HIS A 1011 -39.34 5.71 -16.92
C HIS A 1011 -39.11 5.90 -18.44
N GLY A 1012 -40.16 6.35 -19.15
CA GLY A 1012 -40.08 6.63 -20.59
C GLY A 1012 -40.39 5.46 -21.53
N LYS A 1013 -40.80 4.30 -21.02
CA LYS A 1013 -41.12 3.10 -21.82
C LYS A 1013 -42.63 2.80 -21.86
N PHE A 1014 -43.34 3.23 -22.90
CA PHE A 1014 -44.80 3.10 -22.95
C PHE A 1014 -45.25 1.98 -23.90
N TRP A 1015 -46.35 1.30 -23.59
CA TRP A 1015 -47.10 0.57 -24.61
C TRP A 1015 -47.82 1.56 -25.49
N ARG A 1016 -47.79 1.31 -26.80
CA ARG A 1016 -48.48 2.14 -27.78
C ARG A 1016 -49.62 1.38 -28.41
N ILE A 1017 -50.82 1.90 -28.22
CA ILE A 1017 -52.05 1.25 -28.64
C ILE A 1017 -52.70 2.05 -29.75
N HIS A 1018 -53.00 1.37 -30.87
CA HIS A 1018 -53.68 1.95 -32.02
C HIS A 1018 -55.04 1.30 -32.25
N GLY A 1019 -56.07 2.11 -32.44
CA GLY A 1019 -57.44 1.68 -32.73
C GLY A 1019 -58.21 2.74 -33.50
N MET A 1020 -59.54 2.61 -33.54
CA MET A 1020 -60.38 3.67 -34.12
C MET A 1020 -60.52 4.85 -33.14
N PRO A 1021 -60.55 6.10 -33.61
CA PRO A 1021 -60.81 7.25 -32.74
C PRO A 1021 -62.10 7.07 -31.93
N ASN A 1022 -62.06 7.34 -30.63
CA ASN A 1022 -63.13 7.13 -29.65
C ASN A 1022 -63.50 5.66 -29.35
N GLU A 1023 -62.69 4.68 -29.75
CA GLU A 1023 -62.85 3.29 -29.31
C GLU A 1023 -62.53 3.15 -27.81
N ASP A 1024 -63.37 2.38 -27.10
CA ASP A 1024 -63.13 2.04 -25.69
C ASP A 1024 -62.22 0.81 -25.62
N MET A 1025 -61.05 0.97 -24.99
CA MET A 1025 -60.04 -0.07 -24.84
C MET A 1025 -60.07 -0.58 -23.41
N LYS A 1026 -60.02 -1.91 -23.26
CA LYS A 1026 -59.98 -2.56 -21.94
C LYS A 1026 -58.58 -3.11 -21.68
N VAL A 1027 -57.98 -2.76 -20.55
CA VAL A 1027 -56.67 -3.24 -20.10
C VAL A 1027 -56.89 -4.22 -18.96
N ILE A 1028 -56.34 -5.41 -19.09
CA ILE A 1028 -56.40 -6.50 -18.13
C ILE A 1028 -54.98 -6.81 -17.69
N LEU A 1029 -54.69 -6.65 -16.41
CA LEU A 1029 -53.41 -7.01 -15.80
C LEU A 1029 -53.61 -8.25 -14.92
N GLU A 1030 -52.78 -9.26 -15.13
CA GLU A 1030 -52.69 -10.46 -14.30
C GLU A 1030 -51.28 -10.52 -13.70
N VAL A 1031 -51.18 -10.56 -12.37
CA VAL A 1031 -49.93 -10.71 -11.63
C VAL A 1031 -50.06 -11.90 -10.71
N VAL A 1032 -49.36 -12.99 -11.05
CA VAL A 1032 -49.40 -14.26 -10.30
C VAL A 1032 -47.97 -14.73 -10.11
N GLU A 1033 -47.56 -14.91 -8.85
CA GLU A 1033 -46.26 -15.48 -8.52
C GLU A 1033 -45.07 -14.73 -9.17
N GLY A 1034 -45.14 -13.39 -9.23
CA GLY A 1034 -44.14 -12.53 -9.87
C GLY A 1034 -44.19 -12.52 -11.41
N HIS A 1035 -44.99 -13.39 -12.03
CA HIS A 1035 -45.23 -13.39 -13.46
C HIS A 1035 -46.32 -12.35 -13.79
N VAL A 1036 -46.02 -11.45 -14.72
CA VAL A 1036 -46.88 -10.33 -15.11
C VAL A 1036 -47.36 -10.55 -16.54
N LYS A 1037 -48.67 -10.65 -16.69
CA LYS A 1037 -49.35 -10.76 -17.99
C LYS A 1037 -50.28 -9.58 -18.17
N MET A 1038 -50.11 -8.87 -19.29
CA MET A 1038 -50.90 -7.68 -19.60
C MET A 1038 -51.62 -7.89 -20.94
N THR A 1039 -52.93 -7.75 -20.95
CA THR A 1039 -53.77 -7.87 -22.13
C THR A 1039 -54.53 -6.57 -22.41
N VAL A 1040 -54.49 -6.11 -23.65
CA VAL A 1040 -55.35 -5.01 -24.12
C VAL A 1040 -56.39 -5.61 -25.06
N ALA A 1041 -57.65 -5.56 -24.67
CA ALA A 1041 -58.80 -6.05 -25.42
C ALA A 1041 -59.46 -4.93 -26.23
N SER A 1042 -59.72 -5.22 -27.49
CA SER A 1042 -60.39 -4.34 -28.46
C SER A 1042 -61.49 -5.13 -29.16
N GLU A 1043 -62.72 -4.61 -29.14
CA GLU A 1043 -63.86 -5.23 -29.82
C GLU A 1043 -63.67 -5.30 -31.34
N ILE A 1044 -62.84 -4.43 -31.90
CA ILE A 1044 -62.63 -4.29 -33.35
C ILE A 1044 -61.41 -5.06 -33.82
N ARG A 1045 -60.29 -4.97 -33.08
CA ARG A 1045 -58.97 -5.50 -33.50
C ARG A 1045 -58.56 -6.78 -32.79
N GLY A 1046 -59.36 -7.25 -31.82
CA GLY A 1046 -59.06 -8.41 -30.99
C GLY A 1046 -58.02 -8.10 -29.92
N ASP A 1047 -57.75 -9.11 -29.09
CA ASP A 1047 -56.93 -8.98 -27.90
C ASP A 1047 -55.44 -9.06 -28.22
N LYS A 1048 -54.65 -8.23 -27.56
CA LYS A 1048 -53.19 -8.33 -27.56
C LYS A 1048 -52.70 -8.62 -26.16
N THR A 1049 -51.90 -9.66 -26.01
CA THR A 1049 -51.35 -10.09 -24.73
C THR A 1049 -49.84 -10.05 -24.76
N TRP A 1050 -49.25 -9.54 -23.69
CA TRP A 1050 -47.83 -9.47 -23.43
C TRP A 1050 -47.54 -10.14 -22.09
N GLU A 1051 -46.43 -10.86 -21.98
CA GLU A 1051 -46.06 -11.63 -20.79
C GLU A 1051 -44.63 -11.26 -20.36
N SER A 1052 -44.35 -11.35 -19.06
CA SER A 1052 -43.02 -11.15 -18.50
C SER A 1052 -42.16 -12.40 -18.65
N GLU A 1053 -40.85 -12.22 -18.70
CA GLU A 1053 -39.89 -13.32 -18.63
C GLU A 1053 -39.55 -13.63 -17.16
N ASP A 1054 -39.18 -14.88 -16.90
CA ASP A 1054 -38.93 -15.38 -15.55
C ASP A 1054 -37.46 -15.20 -15.13
N SER A 1055 -37.24 -15.09 -13.81
CA SER A 1055 -35.92 -15.08 -13.16
C SER A 1055 -34.94 -14.06 -13.78
N TRP A 1056 -33.65 -14.40 -13.88
CA TRP A 1056 -32.57 -13.55 -14.40
C TRP A 1056 -32.75 -13.13 -15.86
N SER A 1057 -33.60 -13.82 -16.64
CA SER A 1057 -33.88 -13.44 -18.04
C SER A 1057 -34.88 -12.29 -18.15
N ARG A 1058 -35.37 -11.75 -17.03
CA ARG A 1058 -36.31 -10.63 -17.00
C ARG A 1058 -35.79 -9.36 -17.65
N HIS A 1059 -34.48 -9.16 -17.78
CA HIS A 1059 -33.89 -8.08 -18.57
C HIS A 1059 -32.88 -8.62 -19.58
N SER A 1060 -32.80 -7.98 -20.74
CA SER A 1060 -31.77 -8.28 -21.73
C SER A 1060 -30.62 -7.27 -21.64
N TYR A 1061 -29.39 -7.75 -21.57
CA TYR A 1061 -28.20 -6.91 -21.51
C TYR A 1061 -27.51 -6.86 -22.87
N PHE A 1062 -26.97 -5.71 -23.25
CA PHE A 1062 -26.29 -5.53 -24.53
C PHE A 1062 -24.97 -4.78 -24.32
N ALA A 1063 -23.90 -5.29 -24.92
CA ALA A 1063 -22.64 -4.55 -25.03
C ALA A 1063 -22.74 -3.55 -26.18
N TYR A 1064 -22.66 -2.25 -25.89
CA TYR A 1064 -22.59 -1.20 -26.88
C TYR A 1064 -21.15 -0.71 -26.99
N ALA A 1065 -20.50 -1.02 -28.12
CA ALA A 1065 -19.04 -1.01 -28.17
C ALA A 1065 -18.45 -0.58 -29.50
N SER A 1066 -17.19 -0.13 -29.49
CA SER A 1066 -16.46 0.24 -30.69
C SER A 1066 -16.18 -0.97 -31.60
N TRP A 1067 -15.99 -2.18 -31.07
CA TRP A 1067 -15.67 -3.36 -31.89
C TRP A 1067 -16.84 -3.77 -32.79
N SER A 1068 -18.08 -3.57 -32.35
CA SER A 1068 -19.29 -3.77 -33.14
C SER A 1068 -19.64 -2.60 -34.05
N GLY A 1069 -18.80 -1.54 -34.07
CA GLY A 1069 -19.09 -0.31 -34.81
C GLY A 1069 -20.17 0.53 -34.14
N TRP A 1070 -20.27 0.44 -32.81
CA TRP A 1070 -21.30 1.08 -32.00
C TRP A 1070 -22.71 0.60 -32.37
N VAL A 1071 -22.83 -0.71 -32.58
CA VAL A 1071 -24.11 -1.41 -32.72
C VAL A 1071 -24.31 -2.27 -31.47
N PRO A 1072 -25.47 -2.22 -30.78
CA PRO A 1072 -25.72 -3.06 -29.61
C PRO A 1072 -25.56 -4.55 -29.93
N VAL A 1073 -24.74 -5.26 -29.16
CA VAL A 1073 -24.58 -6.71 -29.24
C VAL A 1073 -25.22 -7.34 -28.01
N GLN A 1074 -26.24 -8.18 -28.20
CA GLN A 1074 -26.91 -8.85 -27.09
C GLN A 1074 -25.94 -9.78 -26.36
N MET A 1075 -25.91 -9.67 -25.04
CA MET A 1075 -25.15 -10.54 -24.17
C MET A 1075 -25.95 -11.83 -23.91
N VAL A 1076 -25.25 -12.97 -23.89
CA VAL A 1076 -25.84 -14.28 -23.66
C VAL A 1076 -25.76 -14.61 -22.18
N ALA A 1077 -26.88 -14.99 -21.57
CA ALA A 1077 -26.91 -15.46 -20.18
C ALA A 1077 -26.16 -16.79 -20.06
N ASP A 1078 -25.33 -16.93 -19.02
CA ASP A 1078 -24.62 -18.17 -18.74
C ASP A 1078 -25.56 -19.18 -18.07
N PRO A 1079 -25.84 -20.35 -18.69
CA PRO A 1079 -26.73 -21.35 -18.09
C PRO A 1079 -26.17 -21.99 -16.82
N SER A 1080 -24.84 -21.93 -16.62
CA SER A 1080 -24.15 -22.52 -15.47
C SER A 1080 -23.97 -21.55 -14.30
N GLU A 1081 -24.07 -20.25 -14.56
CA GLU A 1081 -23.91 -19.17 -13.58
C GLU A 1081 -25.09 -18.18 -13.67
N PRO A 1082 -26.21 -18.42 -12.95
CA PRO A 1082 -27.36 -17.54 -12.95
C PRO A 1082 -26.98 -16.10 -12.55
N GLY A 1083 -27.39 -15.11 -13.35
CA GLY A 1083 -27.06 -13.69 -13.15
C GLY A 1083 -25.78 -13.22 -13.84
N VAL A 1084 -25.08 -14.11 -14.57
CA VAL A 1084 -23.91 -13.78 -15.39
C VAL A 1084 -24.28 -13.70 -16.88
N PHE A 1085 -23.85 -12.65 -17.55
CA PHE A 1085 -24.07 -12.42 -18.99
C PHE A 1085 -22.74 -12.19 -19.70
N ARG A 1086 -22.59 -12.73 -20.91
CA ARG A 1086 -21.33 -12.74 -21.67
C ARG A 1086 -21.51 -12.17 -23.06
N ALA A 1087 -20.55 -11.37 -23.54
CA ALA A 1087 -20.48 -10.90 -24.92
C ALA A 1087 -19.06 -11.00 -25.46
N TYR A 1088 -18.94 -11.39 -26.72
CA TYR A 1088 -17.65 -11.63 -27.35
C TYR A 1088 -17.24 -10.46 -28.25
N GLY A 1089 -15.96 -10.11 -28.19
CA GLY A 1089 -15.36 -9.04 -28.98
C GLY A 1089 -14.01 -9.46 -29.59
N ARG A 1090 -13.60 -8.72 -30.61
CA ARG A 1090 -12.30 -8.85 -31.26
C ARG A 1090 -11.68 -7.47 -31.44
N MET A 1091 -10.41 -7.33 -31.07
CA MET A 1091 -9.66 -6.09 -31.23
C MET A 1091 -9.49 -5.75 -32.71
N ARG A 1092 -9.81 -4.53 -33.13
CA ARG A 1092 -9.55 -4.06 -34.49
C ARG A 1092 -8.06 -3.77 -34.72
N GLY A 1093 -7.62 -3.78 -35.97
CA GLY A 1093 -6.23 -3.55 -36.39
C GLY A 1093 -5.74 -2.10 -36.34
N THR A 1094 -6.46 -1.18 -35.69
CA THR A 1094 -6.06 0.24 -35.59
C THR A 1094 -5.29 0.47 -34.29
N PHE A 1095 -3.98 0.65 -34.39
CA PHE A 1095 -3.13 0.97 -33.25
C PHE A 1095 -3.34 2.42 -32.79
N SER A 1096 -3.48 2.65 -31.49
CA SER A 1096 -3.60 4.00 -30.92
C SER A 1096 -2.25 4.51 -30.43
N PRO A 1097 -1.68 5.57 -31.05
CA PRO A 1097 -0.43 6.17 -30.59
C PRO A 1097 -0.54 6.77 -29.18
N GLN A 1098 -1.73 7.24 -28.80
CA GLN A 1098 -1.97 7.84 -27.48
C GLN A 1098 -1.84 6.82 -26.34
N TYR A 1099 -2.22 5.56 -26.58
CA TYR A 1099 -2.21 4.51 -25.56
C TYR A 1099 -1.14 3.43 -25.80
N ASN A 1100 -0.35 3.57 -26.87
CA ASN A 1100 0.65 2.60 -27.31
C ASN A 1100 0.11 1.15 -27.40
N ALA A 1101 -1.15 0.99 -27.82
CA ALA A 1101 -1.86 -0.29 -27.86
C ALA A 1101 -3.00 -0.28 -28.88
N PHE A 1102 -3.49 -1.46 -29.26
CA PHE A 1102 -4.81 -1.60 -29.87
C PHE A 1102 -5.87 -1.37 -28.80
N VAL A 1103 -6.89 -0.57 -29.10
CA VAL A 1103 -7.90 -0.16 -28.10
C VAL A 1103 -9.33 -0.35 -28.58
N GLU A 1104 -10.20 -0.78 -27.68
CA GLU A 1104 -11.65 -0.80 -27.88
C GLU A 1104 -12.34 -0.19 -26.65
N GLN A 1105 -13.52 0.38 -26.84
CA GLN A 1105 -14.33 1.01 -25.79
C GLN A 1105 -15.73 0.43 -25.75
N PHE A 1106 -16.32 0.31 -24.57
CA PHE A 1106 -17.71 -0.11 -24.44
C PHE A 1106 -18.41 0.38 -23.17
N TYR A 1107 -19.73 0.26 -23.17
CA TYR A 1107 -20.58 0.25 -21.99
C TYR A 1107 -21.73 -0.73 -22.19
N VAL A 1108 -22.48 -1.06 -21.13
CA VAL A 1108 -23.58 -2.04 -21.19
C VAL A 1108 -24.90 -1.30 -21.14
N ILE A 1109 -25.85 -1.65 -22.02
CA ILE A 1109 -27.20 -1.09 -22.02
C ILE A 1109 -28.23 -2.18 -21.71
N ILE A 1110 -29.31 -1.80 -21.03
CA ILE A 1110 -30.36 -2.71 -20.59
C ILE A 1110 -31.59 -2.53 -21.50
N ASP A 1111 -32.12 -3.64 -22.03
CA ASP A 1111 -33.28 -3.72 -22.93
C ASP A 1111 -33.19 -2.79 -24.16
N GLU A 1112 -31.98 -2.58 -24.70
CA GLU A 1112 -31.68 -1.61 -25.77
C GLU A 1112 -32.06 -0.15 -25.42
N ASP A 1113 -32.29 0.16 -24.15
CA ASP A 1113 -32.55 1.51 -23.69
C ASP A 1113 -31.25 2.19 -23.27
N PHE A 1114 -30.80 3.13 -24.10
CA PHE A 1114 -29.60 3.91 -23.81
C PHE A 1114 -29.72 4.76 -22.54
N ASN A 1115 -30.92 5.04 -22.02
CA ASN A 1115 -31.09 5.74 -20.75
C ASN A 1115 -30.85 4.83 -19.55
N GLN A 1116 -30.73 3.52 -19.78
CA GLN A 1116 -30.49 2.50 -18.77
C GLN A 1116 -29.17 1.81 -19.10
N SER A 1117 -28.07 2.48 -18.75
CA SER A 1117 -26.71 1.99 -19.02
C SER A 1117 -25.93 1.74 -17.74
N LEU A 1118 -25.13 0.68 -17.74
CA LEU A 1118 -24.06 0.43 -16.78
C LEU A 1118 -22.76 0.99 -17.36
N TYR A 1119 -22.06 1.79 -16.57
CA TYR A 1119 -20.82 2.45 -16.96
C TYR A 1119 -19.89 2.59 -15.74
N PRO A 1120 -18.56 2.74 -15.93
CA PRO A 1120 -17.66 2.95 -14.80
C PRO A 1120 -17.83 4.36 -14.22
N GLU A 1121 -17.51 4.56 -12.94
CA GLU A 1121 -17.52 5.90 -12.31
C GLU A 1121 -16.63 6.91 -13.06
N LEU A 1122 -15.48 6.45 -13.58
CA LEU A 1122 -14.55 7.23 -14.40
C LEU A 1122 -14.37 6.60 -15.78
N GLY A 1123 -14.29 7.43 -16.83
CA GLY A 1123 -14.07 6.94 -18.19
C GLY A 1123 -12.68 6.38 -18.46
N ASN A 1124 -12.62 5.53 -19.48
CA ASN A 1124 -11.45 4.74 -19.88
C ASN A 1124 -10.94 3.76 -18.80
N ALA A 1125 -11.81 3.34 -17.89
CA ALA A 1125 -11.49 2.39 -16.83
C ALA A 1125 -11.06 1.02 -17.39
N GLN A 1126 -10.04 0.42 -16.77
CA GLN A 1126 -9.75 -1.01 -16.89
C GLN A 1126 -10.72 -1.83 -16.03
N PRO A 1127 -10.76 -3.17 -16.16
CA PRO A 1127 -11.60 -4.00 -15.33
C PRO A 1127 -11.27 -3.72 -13.87
N PHE A 1128 -12.32 -3.62 -13.07
CA PHE A 1128 -12.22 -3.53 -11.62
C PHE A 1128 -11.58 -2.25 -11.03
N GLU A 1129 -11.22 -1.25 -11.82
CA GLU A 1129 -10.60 -0.04 -11.30
C GLU A 1129 -11.59 0.87 -10.57
N PHE A 1130 -12.81 0.98 -11.11
CA PHE A 1130 -13.84 1.90 -10.65
C PHE A 1130 -15.17 1.17 -10.44
N ILE A 1131 -16.02 1.73 -9.57
CA ILE A 1131 -17.34 1.19 -9.30
C ILE A 1131 -18.17 1.23 -10.59
N VAL A 1132 -18.91 0.15 -10.86
CA VAL A 1132 -19.92 0.12 -11.92
C VAL A 1132 -21.13 0.94 -11.44
N GLU A 1133 -21.37 2.06 -12.08
CA GLU A 1133 -22.51 2.96 -11.87
C GLU A 1133 -23.66 2.66 -12.83
N GLY A 1134 -24.86 3.10 -12.43
CA GLY A 1134 -26.11 2.84 -13.15
C GLY A 1134 -26.90 1.64 -12.60
N PRO A 1135 -28.03 1.31 -13.25
CA PRO A 1135 -28.49 1.80 -14.54
C PRO A 1135 -28.94 3.28 -14.53
N GLY A 1136 -28.47 4.07 -15.50
CA GLY A 1136 -28.82 5.49 -15.62
C GLY A 1136 -28.37 6.17 -16.93
N SER A 1137 -28.73 7.45 -17.09
CA SER A 1137 -28.64 8.21 -18.35
C SER A 1137 -27.34 9.03 -18.53
N ASN A 1138 -26.34 8.87 -17.66
CA ASN A 1138 -25.15 9.72 -17.66
C ASN A 1138 -24.10 9.24 -18.68
N ARG A 1139 -24.37 9.50 -19.98
CA ARG A 1139 -23.68 8.85 -21.11
C ARG A 1139 -22.36 9.48 -21.57
N SER A 1140 -22.02 10.71 -21.20
CA SER A 1140 -21.12 11.51 -22.05
C SER A 1140 -19.61 11.43 -21.78
N ALA A 1141 -19.13 10.70 -20.77
CA ALA A 1141 -17.69 10.67 -20.48
C ALA A 1141 -17.14 9.34 -19.92
N ALA A 1142 -17.97 8.34 -19.64
CA ALA A 1142 -17.54 7.15 -18.91
C ALA A 1142 -17.82 5.84 -19.67
N CYS A 1143 -16.78 5.29 -20.30
CA CYS A 1143 -16.78 3.97 -20.93
C CYS A 1143 -15.59 3.15 -20.44
N TRP A 1144 -15.68 1.83 -20.49
CA TRP A 1144 -14.52 0.96 -20.26
C TRP A 1144 -13.59 0.99 -21.47
N LEU A 1145 -12.28 0.86 -21.25
CA LEU A 1145 -11.25 0.83 -22.29
C LEU A 1145 -10.51 -0.51 -22.27
N ILE A 1146 -10.64 -1.31 -23.30
CA ILE A 1146 -9.92 -2.57 -23.50
C ILE A 1146 -8.63 -2.28 -24.26
N ARG A 1147 -7.48 -2.77 -23.78
CA ARG A 1147 -6.16 -2.59 -24.41
C ARG A 1147 -5.51 -3.92 -24.77
N SER A 1148 -4.87 -4.02 -25.92
CA SER A 1148 -4.09 -5.19 -26.33
C SER A 1148 -2.80 -4.80 -27.06
N SER A 1149 -1.73 -5.56 -26.83
CA SER A 1149 -0.47 -5.43 -27.58
C SER A 1149 -0.50 -6.16 -28.93
N LYS A 1150 -1.46 -7.07 -29.13
CA LYS A 1150 -1.63 -7.85 -30.38
C LYS A 1150 -2.91 -7.41 -31.11
N PRO A 1151 -2.85 -7.11 -32.42
CA PRO A 1151 -4.06 -6.91 -33.20
C PRO A 1151 -4.88 -8.21 -33.22
N ASP A 1152 -6.18 -8.11 -33.49
CA ASP A 1152 -7.08 -9.26 -33.67
C ASP A 1152 -7.28 -10.18 -32.46
N SER A 1153 -6.76 -9.82 -31.28
CA SER A 1153 -6.97 -10.55 -30.03
C SER A 1153 -8.45 -10.67 -29.69
N ARG A 1154 -8.87 -11.85 -29.20
CA ARG A 1154 -10.26 -12.15 -28.83
C ARG A 1154 -10.45 -12.03 -27.33
N PHE A 1155 -11.54 -11.40 -26.94
CA PHE A 1155 -11.89 -11.18 -25.55
C PHE A 1155 -13.39 -11.40 -25.32
N GLU A 1156 -13.73 -11.70 -24.08
CA GLU A 1156 -15.10 -11.84 -23.60
C GLU A 1156 -15.34 -10.79 -22.52
N VAL A 1157 -16.40 -10.01 -22.69
CA VAL A 1157 -16.95 -9.10 -21.67
C VAL A 1157 -17.99 -9.84 -20.85
N VAL A 1158 -17.85 -9.77 -19.53
CA VAL A 1158 -18.70 -10.44 -18.55
C VAL A 1158 -19.40 -9.40 -17.68
N VAL A 1159 -20.71 -9.56 -17.50
CA VAL A 1159 -21.53 -8.82 -16.54
C VAL A 1159 -22.02 -9.81 -15.50
N ASP A 1160 -21.56 -9.67 -14.26
CA ASP A 1160 -21.98 -10.49 -13.12
C ASP A 1160 -22.84 -9.63 -12.17
N LEU A 1161 -24.15 -9.83 -12.20
CA LEU A 1161 -25.10 -9.09 -11.36
C LEU A 1161 -25.10 -9.58 -9.90
N THR A 1162 -24.53 -10.76 -9.64
CA THR A 1162 -24.46 -11.37 -8.30
C THR A 1162 -23.27 -10.86 -7.49
N ALA A 1163 -22.32 -10.17 -8.12
CA ALA A 1163 -21.12 -9.66 -7.48
C ALA A 1163 -21.43 -8.60 -6.40
N ASP A 1164 -21.00 -8.89 -5.17
CA ASP A 1164 -21.07 -7.98 -4.01
C ASP A 1164 -20.16 -6.74 -4.19
N ASP A 1165 -18.97 -6.91 -4.78
CA ASP A 1165 -18.06 -5.81 -5.12
C ASP A 1165 -18.50 -5.21 -6.46
N ARG A 1166 -19.01 -3.97 -6.44
CA ARG A 1166 -19.52 -3.30 -7.64
C ARG A 1166 -18.44 -3.06 -8.69
N ARG A 1167 -17.15 -3.11 -8.36
CA ARG A 1167 -16.05 -3.05 -9.35
C ARG A 1167 -15.94 -4.36 -10.15
N ARG A 1168 -16.41 -5.47 -9.59
CA ARG A 1168 -16.38 -6.81 -10.22
C ARG A 1168 -17.63 -7.15 -11.02
N ARG A 1169 -18.62 -6.26 -11.06
CA ARG A 1169 -19.84 -6.46 -11.83
C ARG A 1169 -19.64 -6.45 -13.34
N VAL A 1170 -18.62 -5.76 -13.84
CA VAL A 1170 -18.27 -5.74 -15.27
C VAL A 1170 -16.76 -5.91 -15.43
N PHE A 1171 -16.34 -6.91 -16.18
CA PHE A 1171 -14.93 -7.18 -16.48
C PHE A 1171 -14.79 -7.87 -17.84
N TRP A 1172 -13.55 -8.08 -18.31
CA TRP A 1172 -13.29 -8.86 -19.52
C TRP A 1172 -12.08 -9.76 -19.36
N THR A 1173 -12.08 -10.86 -20.12
CA THR A 1173 -11.01 -11.85 -20.15
C THR A 1173 -10.57 -12.15 -21.58
N TRP A 1174 -9.33 -12.59 -21.76
CA TRP A 1174 -8.75 -12.96 -23.05
C TRP A 1174 -8.80 -14.48 -23.22
N PHE A 1175 -9.03 -14.96 -24.45
CA PHE A 1175 -9.00 -16.40 -24.74
C PHE A 1175 -8.36 -16.69 -26.11
N GLU A 1176 -7.63 -17.80 -26.22
CA GLU A 1176 -6.87 -18.20 -27.41
C GLU A 1176 -7.47 -19.40 -28.17
N ASP A 1177 -8.60 -19.96 -27.74
CA ASP A 1177 -9.04 -21.27 -28.22
C ASP A 1177 -9.81 -21.25 -29.56
N ALA A 1178 -9.46 -22.19 -30.44
CA ALA A 1178 -10.09 -22.42 -31.74
C ALA A 1178 -11.39 -23.27 -31.65
N ARG A 1179 -11.83 -23.62 -30.43
CA ARG A 1179 -12.93 -24.57 -30.18
C ARG A 1179 -14.32 -23.96 -29.96
N PHE A 1180 -14.45 -22.64 -29.90
CA PHE A 1180 -15.72 -21.95 -29.60
C PHE A 1180 -16.48 -21.42 -30.83
N LEU A 1181 -16.23 -21.97 -32.02
CA LEU A 1181 -16.84 -21.50 -33.27
C LEU A 1181 -18.04 -22.34 -33.76
N GLU A 1182 -18.62 -23.23 -32.95
CA GLU A 1182 -19.77 -24.06 -33.35
C GLU A 1182 -21.01 -24.02 -32.43
N SER A 1183 -21.13 -23.05 -31.50
CA SER A 1183 -22.39 -22.86 -30.73
C SER A 1183 -22.95 -21.47 -30.89
#